data_AF-A0A291QW19-F1
#
_entry.id   AF-A0A291QW19-F1
#
_cell.length_a   1.000
_cell.length_b   1.000
_cell.length_c   1.000
_cell.angle_alpha   90.00
_cell.angle_beta   90.00
_cell.angle_gamma   90.00
#
_symmetry.space_group_name_H-M   'P 1'
#
loop_
_entity.id
_entity.type
_entity.pdbx_description
1 polymer ?
#
loop_
_entity_poly.entity_id
_entity_poly.type
_entity_poly.pdbx_seq_one_letter_code
_entity_poly.pdbx_strand_id
1 'polypeptide(L)'
;MKKISLILIFSTAILPAFAQEALHLQAKLKNMPAGKTIYISEMGGAGTEDSVTSIKGGFRFDKTIQPGEGGLYMIRIGKAYSEGKLIQLYLDNGKVLIKGKGEDFKDAVFSGDSFVKDFNDFQEAVDKNPALKGRKELYAEANRLYKEKDSVKLAALQPKLDEMRKITTGIQKEWVESHLSSPVSSSVMKFYLAYDLSLDEQEALYEKMGPGAKQNFAGRAISNSINAAKITASGQQVPDFSQADTSGKVVAIKDFRGKYVLIDFWASWCVPCRHENPNVVKAFRKYYSKGFTVLGISFDQPNGKDRWLKAIHDDELTWTHVSDLKYWNNAVGKIFDIRSIPANVLVDPKGIIIGKNLRGEDLDQKLDSIFKEKPLYGGTFTLEGESTAELNGRWLKLSGMDITGKYHTDSAQIKEGKFSFSREIRHPVDMALVLVDMQADPYDQTLYKRFFVDPTVMHVSLHGKDISKASVGGGYTEFESDAYEREISKIEDRYSKELQNYSDKNKQYMDASKRKAPQEELDVLKNEAQEARDMLEPYFEARKDFSLNYCKEHPQSFLSASMLRFLASDMNLQSMQEMYTSMGKAMQQSSYGVEFKKEMDKLLSGSPGSMATNFSGKDINGKMLSLDDFRGKYVLLDFWASWCVPCRRGNPHLLKLYKEYKPKGFEIIGVSDDDRNEAAWKKAVVKDGIGVWKHVLRGLKFNNGEFDRSEDKSEAYGIHTLPTKILINPDGKIIGRYGGGGEDDAAMDRKLAEIFSK
;
A
#
# COMPACT_ATOMS: atom_id res chain seq x y z
N MET A 1 -17.33 63.28 -64.40
CA MET A 1 -18.52 63.76 -63.68
C MET A 1 -19.62 62.71 -63.76
N LYS A 2 -19.89 61.99 -62.67
CA LYS A 2 -21.15 61.25 -62.44
C LYS A 2 -21.30 61.09 -60.92
N LYS A 3 -22.32 61.74 -60.37
CA LYS A 3 -22.77 61.62 -58.97
C LYS A 3 -23.52 60.30 -58.84
N ILE A 4 -23.22 59.52 -57.80
CA ILE A 4 -24.06 58.38 -57.38
C ILE A 4 -24.40 58.59 -55.91
N SER A 5 -25.69 58.80 -55.66
CA SER A 5 -26.29 58.97 -54.34
C SER A 5 -26.35 57.64 -53.60
N LEU A 6 -25.90 57.64 -52.34
CA LEU A 6 -25.96 56.52 -51.43
C LEU A 6 -27.36 56.46 -50.80
N ILE A 7 -28.14 55.42 -51.10
CA ILE A 7 -29.41 55.11 -50.44
C ILE A 7 -29.10 54.15 -49.27
N LEU A 8 -29.26 54.64 -48.04
CA LEU A 8 -29.23 53.82 -46.82
C LEU A 8 -30.60 53.15 -46.66
N ILE A 9 -30.67 51.83 -46.82
CA ILE A 9 -31.84 51.03 -46.46
C ILE A 9 -31.67 50.61 -45.00
N PHE A 10 -32.45 51.22 -44.10
CA PHE A 10 -32.64 50.72 -42.74
C PHE A 10 -33.55 49.49 -42.80
N SER A 11 -32.98 48.29 -42.75
CA SER A 11 -33.76 47.07 -42.44
C SER A 11 -33.84 46.92 -40.92
N THR A 12 -34.93 47.39 -40.32
CA THR A 12 -35.30 47.04 -38.95
C THR A 12 -35.72 45.57 -38.93
N ALA A 13 -34.76 44.67 -38.68
CA ALA A 13 -35.05 43.32 -38.26
C ALA A 13 -35.64 43.38 -36.85
N ILE A 14 -36.98 43.33 -36.77
CA ILE A 14 -37.68 43.04 -35.51
C ILE A 14 -37.35 41.60 -35.18
N LEU A 15 -36.34 41.39 -34.34
CA LEU A 15 -36.18 40.13 -33.61
C LEU A 15 -37.43 39.97 -32.74
N PRO A 16 -38.22 38.89 -32.87
CA PRO A 16 -39.20 38.59 -31.85
C PRO A 16 -38.40 38.33 -30.58
N ALA A 17 -38.50 39.23 -29.61
CA ALA A 17 -38.17 38.91 -28.24
C ALA A 17 -39.10 37.75 -27.86
N PHE A 18 -38.60 36.51 -27.98
CA PHE A 18 -39.16 35.40 -27.24
C PHE A 18 -39.08 35.84 -25.78
N ALA A 19 -40.19 36.32 -25.24
CA ALA A 19 -40.33 36.48 -23.82
C ALA A 19 -39.96 35.12 -23.22
N GLN A 20 -38.85 35.04 -22.49
CA GLN A 20 -38.59 33.89 -21.65
C GLN A 20 -39.75 33.83 -20.66
N GLU A 21 -40.73 32.97 -20.94
CA GLU A 21 -41.79 32.68 -19.98
C GLU A 21 -41.08 32.16 -18.73
N ALA A 22 -41.32 32.78 -17.58
CA ALA A 22 -40.79 32.30 -16.31
C ALA A 22 -41.78 31.29 -15.71
N LEU A 23 -41.32 30.47 -14.76
CA LEU A 23 -42.22 29.78 -13.85
C LEU A 23 -42.97 30.83 -13.03
N HIS A 24 -44.30 30.73 -13.02
CA HIS A 24 -45.21 31.49 -12.20
C HIS A 24 -46.03 30.53 -11.33
N LEU A 25 -45.53 30.20 -10.15
CA LEU A 25 -46.18 29.29 -9.21
C LEU A 25 -46.96 30.09 -8.16
N GLN A 26 -48.26 29.85 -8.08
CA GLN A 26 -49.16 30.41 -7.09
C GLN A 26 -49.83 29.31 -6.27
N ALA A 27 -49.70 29.36 -4.95
CA ALA A 27 -50.46 28.53 -4.04
C ALA A 27 -51.55 29.34 -3.33
N LYS A 28 -52.76 28.80 -3.32
CA LYS A 28 -53.95 29.32 -2.61
C LYS A 28 -54.41 28.25 -1.62
N LEU A 29 -53.92 28.34 -0.40
CA LEU A 29 -54.19 27.42 0.71
C LEU A 29 -54.99 28.16 1.77
N LYS A 30 -56.31 27.94 1.82
CA LYS A 30 -57.28 28.83 2.49
C LYS A 30 -56.91 29.17 3.95
N ASN A 31 -56.37 28.21 4.69
CA ASN A 31 -56.04 28.37 6.11
C ASN A 31 -54.53 28.53 6.36
N MET A 32 -53.71 28.73 5.32
CA MET A 32 -52.26 28.85 5.48
C MET A 32 -51.91 30.15 6.23
N PRO A 33 -51.14 30.06 7.33
CA PRO A 33 -50.66 31.22 8.06
C PRO A 33 -49.56 31.96 7.28
N ALA A 34 -49.46 33.26 7.49
CA ALA A 34 -48.33 34.04 7.01
C ALA A 34 -47.04 33.71 7.78
N GLY A 35 -45.88 33.93 7.17
CA GLY A 35 -44.58 33.83 7.85
C GLY A 35 -43.99 32.42 7.92
N LYS A 36 -44.54 31.43 7.19
CA LYS A 36 -43.93 30.10 7.06
C LYS A 36 -42.96 30.09 5.89
N THR A 37 -41.77 29.54 6.10
CA THR A 37 -40.81 29.31 4.99
C THR A 37 -41.27 28.14 4.14
N ILE A 38 -41.26 28.33 2.83
CA ILE A 38 -41.56 27.33 1.82
C ILE A 38 -40.28 27.04 1.07
N TYR A 39 -39.76 25.83 1.21
CA TYR A 39 -38.55 25.40 0.53
C TYR A 39 -38.92 24.75 -0.81
N ILE A 40 -38.18 25.10 -1.87
CA ILE A 40 -38.35 24.58 -3.22
C ILE A 40 -37.00 24.07 -3.69
N SER A 41 -36.92 22.77 -3.97
CA SER A 41 -35.67 22.09 -4.32
C SER A 41 -35.87 21.13 -5.49
N GLU A 42 -34.98 21.19 -6.47
CA GLU A 42 -34.98 20.26 -7.60
C GLU A 42 -34.52 18.86 -7.13
N MET A 43 -35.21 17.82 -7.56
CA MET A 43 -34.84 16.44 -7.24
C MET A 43 -33.68 15.99 -8.13
N GLY A 44 -32.63 15.44 -7.52
CA GLY A 44 -31.53 14.75 -8.23
C GLY A 44 -30.49 15.64 -8.93
N GLY A 45 -30.66 16.97 -8.97
CA GLY A 45 -29.68 17.93 -9.50
C GLY A 45 -28.74 18.51 -8.45
N ALA A 46 -27.73 19.28 -8.88
CA ALA A 46 -26.87 20.09 -8.03
C ALA A 46 -27.58 21.38 -7.49
N GLY A 47 -28.90 21.41 -7.56
CA GLY A 47 -29.73 22.61 -7.41
C GLY A 47 -29.63 23.21 -6.01
N THR A 48 -29.51 24.53 -5.97
CA THR A 48 -29.63 25.33 -4.76
C THR A 48 -31.07 25.24 -4.23
N GLU A 49 -31.21 24.95 -2.93
CA GLU A 49 -32.50 25.06 -2.25
C GLU A 49 -32.92 26.54 -2.25
N ASP A 50 -34.09 26.82 -2.83
CA ASP A 50 -34.69 28.13 -2.86
C ASP A 50 -35.79 28.22 -1.80
N SER A 51 -36.17 29.44 -1.42
CA SER A 51 -37.27 29.60 -0.47
C SER A 51 -38.07 30.88 -0.63
N VAL A 52 -39.35 30.79 -0.30
CA VAL A 52 -40.24 31.94 -0.17
C VAL A 52 -40.98 31.90 1.16
N THR A 53 -41.44 33.07 1.62
CA THR A 53 -42.27 33.17 2.82
C THR A 53 -43.73 33.16 2.43
N SER A 54 -44.54 32.36 3.12
CA SER A 54 -45.99 32.35 2.93
C SER A 54 -46.63 33.67 3.33
N ILE A 55 -47.67 34.02 2.60
CA ILE A 55 -48.62 35.07 2.96
C ILE A 55 -49.89 34.41 3.52
N LYS A 56 -50.78 35.20 4.13
CA LYS A 56 -52.07 34.69 4.58
C LYS A 56 -52.82 34.10 3.38
N GLY A 57 -53.15 32.82 3.47
CA GLY A 57 -53.90 32.12 2.42
C GLY A 57 -53.06 31.53 1.28
N GLY A 58 -51.72 31.54 1.34
CA GLY A 58 -50.90 30.94 0.27
C GLY A 58 -49.46 31.44 0.14
N PHE A 59 -48.87 31.22 -1.03
CA PHE A 59 -47.55 31.76 -1.39
C PHE A 59 -47.43 31.94 -2.90
N ARG A 60 -46.42 32.68 -3.34
CA ARG A 60 -46.06 32.86 -4.74
C ARG A 60 -44.57 32.65 -4.92
N PHE A 61 -44.19 31.98 -6.00
CA PHE A 61 -42.82 31.74 -6.39
C PHE A 61 -42.69 31.98 -7.89
N ASP A 62 -41.78 32.88 -8.26
CA ASP A 62 -41.47 33.19 -9.66
C ASP A 62 -39.99 32.89 -9.89
N LYS A 63 -39.67 32.11 -10.93
CA LYS A 63 -38.29 31.74 -11.25
C LYS A 63 -38.14 31.49 -12.74
N THR A 64 -37.07 31.99 -13.34
CA THR A 64 -36.73 31.58 -14.71
C THR A 64 -36.04 30.23 -14.65
N ILE A 65 -36.65 29.19 -15.21
CA ILE A 65 -36.01 27.90 -15.44
C ILE A 65 -35.30 28.00 -16.79
N GLN A 66 -34.04 27.56 -16.89
CA GLN A 66 -33.35 27.61 -18.20
C GLN A 66 -34.07 26.66 -19.18
N PRO A 67 -34.15 27.01 -20.48
CA PRO A 67 -34.76 26.12 -21.48
C PRO A 67 -34.14 24.72 -21.43
N GLY A 68 -34.98 23.69 -21.25
CA GLY A 68 -34.49 22.31 -21.09
C GLY A 68 -33.92 21.99 -19.70
N GLU A 69 -34.25 22.76 -18.66
CA GLU A 69 -33.93 22.45 -17.25
C GLU A 69 -35.21 22.23 -16.41
N GLY A 70 -36.37 22.01 -17.05
CA GLY A 70 -37.58 21.56 -16.35
C GLY A 70 -37.35 20.18 -15.69
N GLY A 71 -38.01 19.96 -14.55
CA GLY A 71 -37.78 18.75 -13.75
C GLY A 71 -38.74 18.56 -12.59
N LEU A 72 -38.51 17.52 -11.80
CA LEU A 72 -39.29 17.23 -10.60
C LEU A 72 -38.76 18.02 -9.40
N TYR A 73 -39.64 18.76 -8.71
CA TYR A 73 -39.31 19.57 -7.55
C TYR A 73 -40.02 19.06 -6.29
N MET A 74 -39.34 19.15 -5.15
CA MET A 74 -39.94 19.04 -3.83
C MET A 74 -40.29 20.43 -3.29
N ILE A 75 -41.53 20.60 -2.85
CA ILE A 75 -42.03 21.82 -2.20
C ILE A 75 -42.43 21.48 -0.76
N ARG A 76 -41.83 22.18 0.22
CA ARG A 76 -41.97 21.86 1.66
C ARG A 76 -42.36 23.07 2.50
N ILE A 77 -43.29 22.89 3.44
CA ILE A 77 -43.64 23.88 4.44
C ILE A 77 -42.76 23.67 5.69
N GLY A 78 -41.79 24.57 5.90
CA GLY A 78 -40.80 24.48 6.96
C GLY A 78 -39.80 23.34 6.73
N LYS A 79 -39.03 22.99 7.77
CA LYS A 79 -37.96 21.98 7.69
C LYS A 79 -38.44 20.53 7.88
N ALA A 80 -39.74 20.32 8.13
CA ALA A 80 -40.29 19.01 8.45
C ALA A 80 -40.63 18.20 7.19
N TYR A 81 -40.21 16.94 7.14
CA TYR A 81 -40.60 15.97 6.11
C TYR A 81 -41.84 15.17 6.55
N SER A 82 -42.85 15.84 7.11
CA SER A 82 -44.07 15.19 7.59
C SER A 82 -45.15 15.13 6.50
N GLU A 83 -46.01 14.12 6.59
CA GLU A 83 -47.21 13.99 5.74
C GLU A 83 -48.04 15.29 5.74
N GLY A 84 -48.57 15.68 4.58
CA GLY A 84 -49.31 16.92 4.38
C GLY A 84 -48.45 18.18 4.17
N LYS A 85 -47.17 18.19 4.58
CA LYS A 85 -46.29 19.39 4.46
C LYS A 85 -45.28 19.34 3.32
N LEU A 86 -45.30 18.29 2.52
CA LEU A 86 -44.43 18.05 1.37
C LEU A 86 -45.28 17.61 0.18
N ILE A 87 -44.99 18.18 -0.99
CA ILE A 87 -45.48 17.68 -2.29
C ILE A 87 -44.34 17.58 -3.29
N GLN A 88 -44.52 16.72 -4.28
CA GLN A 88 -43.70 16.68 -5.48
C GLN A 88 -44.49 17.25 -6.64
N LEU A 89 -43.85 18.05 -7.48
CA LEU A 89 -44.47 18.61 -8.66
C LEU A 89 -43.44 18.76 -9.78
N TYR A 90 -43.81 18.42 -11.00
CA TYR A 90 -42.99 18.78 -12.15
C TYR A 90 -43.12 20.28 -12.41
N LEU A 91 -42.00 21.00 -12.47
CA LEU A 91 -41.96 22.43 -12.76
C LEU A 91 -41.14 22.69 -14.02
N ASP A 92 -41.68 23.55 -14.88
CA ASP A 92 -41.02 24.16 -16.02
C ASP A 92 -41.46 25.63 -16.11
N ASN A 93 -40.91 26.37 -17.07
CA ASN A 93 -41.42 27.68 -17.42
C ASN A 93 -42.90 27.59 -17.79
N GLY A 94 -43.73 28.43 -17.16
CA GLY A 94 -45.18 28.37 -17.29
C GLY A 94 -45.93 28.63 -15.99
N LYS A 95 -47.25 28.48 -16.01
CA LYS A 95 -48.15 28.78 -14.89
C LYS A 95 -48.48 27.54 -14.10
N VAL A 96 -48.37 27.64 -12.78
CA VAL A 96 -48.73 26.59 -11.83
C VAL A 96 -49.62 27.17 -10.73
N LEU A 97 -50.74 26.52 -10.47
CA LEU A 97 -51.71 26.90 -9.44
C LEU A 97 -52.00 25.72 -8.52
N ILE A 98 -51.66 25.89 -7.24
CA ILE A 98 -51.93 24.94 -6.16
C ILE A 98 -53.14 25.46 -5.38
N LYS A 99 -54.21 24.67 -5.21
CA LYS A 99 -55.40 25.04 -4.43
C LYS A 99 -55.67 24.03 -3.34
N GLY A 100 -55.79 24.46 -2.08
CA GLY A 100 -56.15 23.61 -0.94
C GLY A 100 -57.05 24.36 0.05
N LYS A 101 -57.86 23.61 0.81
CA LYS A 101 -58.75 24.16 1.84
C LYS A 101 -58.05 24.19 3.21
N GLY A 102 -56.99 23.40 3.40
CA GLY A 102 -56.21 23.31 4.62
C GLY A 102 -55.16 24.40 4.83
N GLU A 103 -54.35 24.22 5.88
CA GLU A 103 -53.13 25.00 6.17
C GLU A 103 -51.87 24.42 5.51
N ASP A 104 -52.00 23.24 4.88
CA ASP A 104 -50.94 22.45 4.28
C ASP A 104 -51.38 21.92 2.89
N PHE A 105 -50.64 20.94 2.35
CA PHE A 105 -50.90 20.38 1.02
C PHE A 105 -51.80 19.13 1.02
N LYS A 106 -52.36 18.72 2.16
CA LYS A 106 -53.05 17.43 2.29
C LYS A 106 -54.23 17.26 1.33
N ASP A 107 -54.94 18.36 1.05
CA ASP A 107 -56.07 18.41 0.13
C ASP A 107 -55.79 19.27 -1.11
N ALA A 108 -54.51 19.51 -1.40
CA ALA A 108 -54.11 20.37 -2.49
C ALA A 108 -54.34 19.71 -3.86
N VAL A 109 -54.88 20.49 -4.79
CA VAL A 109 -55.04 20.14 -6.20
C VAL A 109 -54.18 21.07 -7.04
N PHE A 110 -53.50 20.51 -8.03
CA PHE A 110 -52.59 21.23 -8.91
C PHE A 110 -53.24 21.45 -10.27
N SER A 111 -53.04 22.62 -10.86
CA SER A 111 -53.52 22.98 -12.19
C SER A 111 -52.53 23.95 -12.82
N GLY A 112 -52.52 24.09 -14.14
CA GLY A 112 -51.53 24.92 -14.81
C GLY A 112 -51.35 24.53 -16.26
N ASP A 113 -50.17 24.83 -16.77
CA ASP A 113 -49.77 24.47 -18.14
C ASP A 113 -49.61 22.95 -18.32
N SER A 114 -49.35 22.52 -19.56
CA SER A 114 -49.41 21.12 -19.99
C SER A 114 -48.59 20.16 -19.14
N PHE A 115 -47.40 20.57 -18.66
CA PHE A 115 -46.57 19.73 -17.80
C PHE A 115 -47.22 19.42 -16.44
N VAL A 116 -48.06 20.31 -15.91
CA VAL A 116 -48.82 20.07 -14.67
C VAL A 116 -49.93 19.06 -14.94
N LYS A 117 -50.59 19.18 -16.10
CA LYS A 117 -51.62 18.22 -16.53
C LYS A 117 -51.02 16.83 -16.68
N ASP A 118 -49.89 16.71 -17.36
CA ASP A 118 -49.23 15.42 -17.59
C ASP A 118 -48.76 14.79 -16.27
N PHE A 119 -48.22 15.59 -15.35
CA PHE A 119 -47.82 15.07 -14.04
C PHE A 119 -49.02 14.68 -13.16
N ASN A 120 -50.14 15.38 -13.26
CA ASN A 120 -51.38 14.97 -12.60
C ASN A 120 -51.93 13.68 -13.21
N ASP A 121 -51.90 13.55 -14.53
CA ASP A 121 -52.31 12.35 -15.25
C ASP A 121 -51.47 11.12 -14.83
N PHE A 122 -50.15 11.28 -14.76
CA PHE A 122 -49.25 10.27 -14.21
C PHE A 122 -49.62 9.86 -12.78
N GLN A 123 -49.79 10.84 -11.89
CA GLN A 123 -50.16 10.55 -10.50
C GLN A 123 -51.51 9.84 -10.42
N GLU A 124 -52.49 10.25 -11.23
CA GLU A 124 -53.80 9.62 -11.30
C GLU A 124 -53.74 8.17 -11.80
N ALA A 125 -52.96 7.92 -12.87
CA ALA A 125 -52.73 6.59 -13.43
C ALA A 125 -52.17 5.61 -12.39
N VAL A 126 -51.36 6.11 -11.44
CA VAL A 126 -50.80 5.31 -10.35
C VAL A 126 -51.75 5.24 -9.16
N ASP A 127 -52.22 6.38 -8.63
CA ASP A 127 -52.96 6.43 -7.36
C ASP A 127 -54.40 5.92 -7.46
N LYS A 128 -55.03 5.99 -8.64
CA LYS A 128 -56.39 5.48 -8.84
C LYS A 128 -56.43 4.08 -9.48
N ASN A 129 -55.28 3.45 -9.71
CA ASN A 129 -55.26 2.12 -10.32
C ASN A 129 -55.83 1.07 -9.35
N PRO A 130 -56.89 0.32 -9.72
CA PRO A 130 -57.48 -0.70 -8.86
C PRO A 130 -56.50 -1.80 -8.42
N ALA A 131 -55.49 -2.11 -9.25
CA ALA A 131 -54.47 -3.11 -8.95
C ALA A 131 -53.52 -2.68 -7.81
N LEU A 132 -53.49 -1.38 -7.48
CA LEU A 132 -52.67 -0.81 -6.40
C LEU A 132 -53.47 -0.55 -5.11
N LYS A 133 -54.70 -1.05 -5.02
CA LYS A 133 -55.51 -0.97 -3.80
C LYS A 133 -54.78 -1.63 -2.63
N GLY A 134 -54.64 -0.91 -1.51
CA GLY A 134 -53.92 -1.42 -0.33
C GLY A 134 -52.41 -1.16 -0.34
N ARG A 135 -51.85 -0.59 -1.43
CA ARG A 135 -50.41 -0.32 -1.53
C ARG A 135 -49.93 0.63 -0.43
N LYS A 136 -50.66 1.73 -0.19
CA LYS A 136 -50.23 2.74 0.80
C LYS A 136 -50.15 2.13 2.21
N GLU A 137 -51.12 1.30 2.56
CA GLU A 137 -51.18 0.57 3.82
C GLU A 137 -50.06 -0.47 3.93
N LEU A 138 -49.80 -1.23 2.87
CA LEU A 138 -48.72 -2.22 2.83
C LEU A 138 -47.34 -1.57 3.05
N TYR A 139 -47.05 -0.47 2.35
CA TYR A 139 -45.77 0.23 2.50
C TYR A 139 -45.68 0.97 3.84
N ALA A 140 -46.79 1.48 4.38
CA ALA A 140 -46.82 2.05 5.73
C ALA A 140 -46.48 0.99 6.79
N GLU A 141 -47.04 -0.21 6.66
CA GLU A 141 -46.74 -1.34 7.54
C GLU A 141 -45.30 -1.80 7.42
N ALA A 142 -44.77 -1.95 6.19
CA ALA A 142 -43.37 -2.29 5.97
C ALA A 142 -42.42 -1.25 6.59
N ASN A 143 -42.71 0.05 6.42
CA ASN A 143 -41.95 1.12 7.03
C ASN A 143 -42.02 1.11 8.57
N ARG A 144 -43.17 0.75 9.14
CA ARG A 144 -43.34 0.58 10.59
C ARG A 144 -42.46 -0.56 11.10
N LEU A 145 -42.54 -1.74 10.48
CA LEU A 145 -41.74 -2.91 10.84
C LEU A 145 -40.23 -2.66 10.68
N TYR A 146 -39.83 -1.94 9.63
CA TYR A 146 -38.43 -1.52 9.45
C TYR A 146 -37.95 -0.62 10.60
N LYS A 147 -38.74 0.37 11.03
CA LYS A 147 -38.41 1.23 12.19
C LYS A 147 -38.38 0.45 13.50
N GLU A 148 -39.24 -0.55 13.64
CA GLU A 148 -39.27 -1.48 14.77
C GLU A 148 -38.13 -2.53 14.73
N LYS A 149 -37.36 -2.58 13.63
CA LYS A 149 -36.30 -3.57 13.35
C LYS A 149 -36.78 -5.03 13.38
N ASP A 150 -38.04 -5.29 13.09
CA ASP A 150 -38.63 -6.64 13.03
C ASP A 150 -38.36 -7.28 11.67
N SER A 151 -37.17 -7.86 11.51
CA SER A 151 -36.70 -8.45 10.24
C SER A 151 -37.51 -9.65 9.78
N VAL A 152 -38.10 -10.42 10.71
CA VAL A 152 -38.90 -11.61 10.40
C VAL A 152 -40.23 -11.21 9.76
N LYS A 153 -40.94 -10.26 10.37
CA LYS A 153 -42.21 -9.78 9.79
C LYS A 153 -41.99 -8.98 8.51
N LEU A 154 -40.91 -8.22 8.42
CA LEU A 154 -40.56 -7.52 7.18
C LEU A 154 -40.30 -8.50 6.03
N ALA A 155 -39.54 -9.57 6.27
CA ALA A 155 -39.31 -10.62 5.29
C ALA A 155 -40.62 -11.31 4.84
N ALA A 156 -41.58 -11.49 5.76
CA ALA A 156 -42.89 -12.06 5.44
C ALA A 156 -43.74 -11.15 4.53
N LEU A 157 -43.52 -9.83 4.53
CA LEU A 157 -44.19 -8.89 3.61
C LEU A 157 -43.51 -8.81 2.23
N GLN A 158 -42.26 -9.28 2.12
CA GLN A 158 -41.44 -9.11 0.92
C GLN A 158 -42.13 -9.56 -0.39
N PRO A 159 -42.77 -10.75 -0.47
CA PRO A 159 -43.44 -11.17 -1.70
C PRO A 159 -44.55 -10.23 -2.15
N LYS A 160 -45.31 -9.65 -1.21
CA LYS A 160 -46.38 -8.68 -1.50
C LYS A 160 -45.80 -7.33 -1.91
N LEU A 161 -44.69 -6.91 -1.29
CA LEU A 161 -43.98 -5.70 -1.67
C LEU A 161 -43.40 -5.81 -3.09
N ASP A 162 -42.83 -6.96 -3.43
CA ASP A 162 -42.28 -7.24 -4.77
C ASP A 162 -43.40 -7.27 -5.83
N GLU A 163 -44.53 -7.90 -5.52
CA GLU A 163 -45.72 -7.88 -6.38
C GLU A 163 -46.21 -6.45 -6.62
N MET A 164 -46.39 -5.66 -5.55
CA MET A 164 -46.83 -4.26 -5.65
C MET A 164 -45.83 -3.38 -6.40
N ARG A 165 -44.53 -3.61 -6.20
CA ARG A 165 -43.45 -2.94 -6.96
C ARG A 165 -43.53 -3.28 -8.43
N LYS A 166 -43.72 -4.56 -8.79
CA LYS A 166 -43.86 -5.02 -10.17
C LYS A 166 -45.08 -4.41 -10.87
N ILE A 167 -46.23 -4.39 -10.20
CA ILE A 167 -47.45 -3.75 -10.73
C ILE A 167 -47.23 -2.25 -10.91
N THR A 168 -46.64 -1.58 -9.91
CA THR A 168 -46.33 -0.14 -9.97
C THR A 168 -45.38 0.17 -11.13
N THR A 169 -44.32 -0.62 -11.30
CA THR A 169 -43.35 -0.49 -12.40
C THR A 169 -44.04 -0.63 -13.75
N GLY A 170 -44.93 -1.63 -13.90
CA GLY A 170 -45.69 -1.85 -15.12
C GLY A 170 -46.55 -0.64 -15.51
N ILE A 171 -47.31 -0.10 -14.55
CA ILE A 171 -48.16 1.09 -14.77
C ILE A 171 -47.31 2.31 -15.14
N GLN A 172 -46.21 2.54 -14.42
CA GLN A 172 -45.32 3.66 -14.70
C GLN A 172 -44.68 3.55 -16.09
N LYS A 173 -44.26 2.34 -16.49
CA LYS A 173 -43.69 2.06 -17.81
C LYS A 173 -44.72 2.29 -18.91
N GLU A 174 -45.94 1.75 -18.77
CA GLU A 174 -47.04 1.95 -19.71
C GLU A 174 -47.41 3.43 -19.86
N TRP A 175 -47.40 4.17 -18.75
CA TRP A 175 -47.63 5.62 -18.79
C TRP A 175 -46.54 6.34 -19.59
N VAL A 176 -45.26 6.03 -19.36
CA VAL A 176 -44.16 6.62 -20.12
C VAL A 176 -44.26 6.26 -21.61
N GLU A 177 -44.58 5.01 -21.95
CA GLU A 177 -44.73 4.53 -23.33
C GLU A 177 -45.88 5.23 -24.08
N SER A 178 -46.93 5.65 -23.38
CA SER A 178 -48.06 6.41 -23.94
C SER A 178 -47.82 7.93 -23.96
N HIS A 179 -46.81 8.43 -23.25
CA HIS A 179 -46.52 9.87 -23.10
C HIS A 179 -45.09 10.23 -23.52
N LEU A 180 -44.55 9.58 -24.55
CA LEU A 180 -43.15 9.71 -24.97
C LEU A 180 -42.71 11.16 -25.28
N SER A 181 -43.61 12.04 -25.71
CA SER A 181 -43.32 13.46 -25.95
C SER A 181 -43.43 14.35 -24.72
N SER A 182 -44.05 13.87 -23.63
CA SER A 182 -44.21 14.65 -22.41
C SER A 182 -42.87 14.84 -21.71
N PRO A 183 -42.49 16.07 -21.31
CA PRO A 183 -41.26 16.29 -20.56
C PRO A 183 -41.26 15.60 -19.18
N VAL A 184 -42.44 15.23 -18.66
CA VAL A 184 -42.60 14.48 -17.41
C VAL A 184 -42.05 13.05 -17.53
N SER A 185 -42.10 12.45 -18.71
CA SER A 185 -41.72 11.04 -18.96
C SER A 185 -40.29 10.70 -18.59
N SER A 186 -39.33 11.61 -18.83
CA SER A 186 -37.94 11.38 -18.43
C SER A 186 -37.76 11.48 -16.91
N SER A 187 -38.54 12.30 -16.21
CA SER A 187 -38.54 12.36 -14.74
C SER A 187 -39.16 11.11 -14.13
N VAL A 188 -40.26 10.62 -14.71
CA VAL A 188 -40.85 9.33 -14.31
C VAL A 188 -39.82 8.22 -14.50
N MET A 189 -39.18 8.17 -15.66
CA MET A 189 -38.16 7.18 -15.95
C MET A 189 -36.97 7.28 -14.96
N LYS A 190 -36.43 8.48 -14.72
CA LYS A 190 -35.25 8.69 -13.88
C LYS A 190 -35.49 8.37 -12.41
N PHE A 191 -36.61 8.83 -11.85
CA PHE A 191 -36.85 8.77 -10.41
C PHE A 191 -37.67 7.56 -9.96
N TYR A 192 -38.45 6.97 -10.87
CA TYR A 192 -39.35 5.86 -10.53
C TYR A 192 -38.97 4.54 -11.20
N LEU A 193 -38.49 4.57 -12.46
CA LEU A 193 -38.23 3.33 -13.21
C LEU A 193 -36.75 2.91 -13.27
N ALA A 194 -35.80 3.84 -13.19
CA ALA A 194 -34.39 3.55 -13.51
C ALA A 194 -33.72 2.51 -12.59
N TYR A 195 -34.27 2.27 -11.39
CA TYR A 195 -33.81 1.20 -10.49
C TYR A 195 -34.40 -0.17 -10.82
N ASP A 196 -35.55 -0.20 -11.51
CA ASP A 196 -36.31 -1.41 -11.84
C ASP A 196 -36.05 -1.91 -13.25
N LEU A 197 -35.65 -1.02 -14.16
CA LEU A 197 -35.33 -1.36 -15.55
C LEU A 197 -33.87 -1.75 -15.72
N SER A 198 -33.63 -2.79 -16.51
CA SER A 198 -32.30 -3.07 -17.03
C SER A 198 -31.79 -1.92 -17.92
N LEU A 199 -30.47 -1.82 -18.13
CA LEU A 199 -29.91 -0.76 -18.99
C LEU A 199 -30.44 -0.83 -20.43
N ASP A 200 -30.64 -2.04 -20.97
CA ASP A 200 -31.18 -2.23 -22.32
C ASP A 200 -32.64 -1.75 -22.41
N GLU A 201 -33.44 -2.01 -21.37
CA GLU A 201 -34.81 -1.48 -21.29
C GLU A 201 -34.82 0.04 -21.14
N GLN A 202 -33.89 0.59 -20.35
CA GLN A 202 -33.76 2.03 -20.20
C GLN A 202 -33.40 2.68 -21.54
N GLU A 203 -32.45 2.12 -22.26
CA GLU A 203 -32.08 2.61 -23.59
C GLU A 203 -33.25 2.52 -24.58
N ALA A 204 -33.89 1.35 -24.68
CA ALA A 204 -34.99 1.15 -25.60
C ALA A 204 -36.16 2.11 -25.33
N LEU A 205 -36.43 2.43 -24.06
CA LEU A 205 -37.46 3.39 -23.67
C LEU A 205 -37.02 4.84 -23.94
N TYR A 206 -35.77 5.18 -23.59
CA TYR A 206 -35.19 6.50 -23.85
C TYR A 206 -35.20 6.83 -25.33
N GLU A 207 -34.84 5.89 -26.21
CA GLU A 207 -34.74 6.17 -27.65
C GLU A 207 -36.07 6.57 -28.30
N LYS A 208 -37.18 6.06 -27.76
CA LYS A 208 -38.54 6.39 -28.22
C LYS A 208 -39.03 7.77 -27.73
N MET A 209 -38.36 8.38 -26.76
CA MET A 209 -38.79 9.66 -26.18
C MET A 209 -38.62 10.83 -27.16
N GLY A 210 -39.54 11.79 -27.08
CA GLY A 210 -39.50 13.04 -27.84
C GLY A 210 -38.46 14.04 -27.31
N PRO A 211 -38.14 15.10 -28.08
CA PRO A 211 -37.10 16.06 -27.73
C PRO A 211 -37.27 16.72 -26.36
N GLY A 212 -38.50 17.08 -25.97
CA GLY A 212 -38.78 17.71 -24.67
C GLY A 212 -38.40 16.83 -23.47
N ALA A 213 -38.58 15.51 -23.58
CA ALA A 213 -38.18 14.54 -22.56
C ALA A 213 -36.68 14.22 -22.61
N LYS A 214 -36.09 14.11 -23.80
CA LYS A 214 -34.65 13.81 -23.96
C LYS A 214 -33.76 14.97 -23.52
N GLN A 215 -34.19 16.20 -23.77
CA GLN A 215 -33.39 17.41 -23.58
C GLN A 215 -33.54 18.05 -22.20
N ASN A 216 -34.43 17.57 -21.32
CA ASN A 216 -34.51 18.10 -19.96
C ASN A 216 -33.45 17.48 -19.03
N PHE A 217 -33.39 17.95 -17.77
CA PHE A 217 -32.40 17.47 -16.78
C PHE A 217 -32.40 15.94 -16.67
N ALA A 218 -33.58 15.34 -16.45
CA ALA A 218 -33.73 13.91 -16.27
C ALA A 218 -33.36 13.12 -17.53
N GLY A 219 -33.73 13.62 -18.72
CA GLY A 219 -33.40 13.00 -20.00
C GLY A 219 -31.89 12.96 -20.27
N ARG A 220 -31.20 14.08 -20.05
CA ARG A 220 -29.73 14.12 -20.15
C ARG A 220 -29.07 13.18 -19.14
N ALA A 221 -29.57 13.15 -17.91
CA ALA A 221 -29.06 12.25 -16.88
C ALA A 221 -29.19 10.77 -17.29
N ILE A 222 -30.35 10.37 -17.85
CA ILE A 222 -30.57 9.00 -18.36
C ILE A 222 -29.61 8.69 -19.51
N SER A 223 -29.49 9.57 -20.50
CA SER A 223 -28.56 9.40 -21.63
C SER A 223 -27.12 9.22 -21.17
N ASN A 224 -26.65 10.06 -20.25
CA ASN A 224 -25.31 9.96 -19.67
C ASN A 224 -25.11 8.61 -18.96
N SER A 225 -26.13 8.13 -18.25
CA SER A 225 -26.11 6.83 -17.56
C SER A 225 -25.88 5.68 -18.55
N ILE A 226 -26.69 5.66 -19.62
CA ILE A 226 -26.66 4.62 -20.64
C ILE A 226 -25.29 4.63 -21.34
N ASN A 227 -24.84 5.81 -21.75
CA ASN A 227 -23.56 5.97 -22.43
C ASN A 227 -22.38 5.57 -21.55
N ALA A 228 -22.34 6.01 -20.29
CA ALA A 228 -21.29 5.64 -19.35
C ALA A 228 -21.27 4.12 -19.09
N ALA A 229 -22.44 3.50 -18.91
CA ALA A 229 -22.53 2.07 -18.70
C ALA A 229 -22.01 1.27 -19.90
N LYS A 230 -22.31 1.72 -21.12
CA LYS A 230 -21.80 1.12 -22.37
C LYS A 230 -20.29 1.24 -22.51
N ILE A 231 -19.74 2.46 -22.42
CA ILE A 231 -18.30 2.68 -22.64
C ILE A 231 -17.44 2.07 -21.55
N THR A 232 -18.01 1.87 -20.35
CA THR A 232 -17.28 1.26 -19.24
C THR A 232 -17.58 -0.24 -19.07
N ALA A 233 -18.41 -0.87 -19.91
CA ALA A 233 -18.77 -2.27 -19.74
C ALA A 233 -17.54 -3.21 -19.74
N SER A 234 -17.65 -4.37 -19.10
CA SER A 234 -16.59 -5.39 -19.18
C SER A 234 -16.31 -5.77 -20.64
N GLY A 235 -15.04 -5.85 -20.99
CA GLY A 235 -14.56 -6.07 -22.36
C GLY A 235 -14.34 -4.79 -23.17
N GLN A 236 -14.76 -3.62 -22.68
CA GLN A 236 -14.54 -2.35 -23.37
C GLN A 236 -13.18 -1.73 -23.04
N GLN A 237 -12.67 -0.91 -23.95
CA GLN A 237 -11.51 -0.08 -23.70
C GLN A 237 -11.85 0.96 -22.64
N VAL A 238 -10.98 1.10 -21.62
CA VAL A 238 -11.13 2.16 -20.63
C VAL A 238 -11.08 3.53 -21.33
N PRO A 239 -12.06 4.43 -21.06
CA PRO A 239 -12.02 5.78 -21.59
C PRO A 239 -10.70 6.48 -21.24
N ASP A 240 -10.15 7.26 -22.17
CA ASP A 240 -8.95 8.03 -21.89
C ASP A 240 -9.27 9.20 -20.95
N PHE A 241 -8.41 9.43 -19.97
CA PHE A 241 -8.53 10.54 -19.03
C PHE A 241 -7.17 10.86 -18.40
N SER A 242 -7.06 12.08 -17.89
CA SER A 242 -5.92 12.54 -17.11
C SER A 242 -6.35 13.51 -16.02
N GLN A 243 -5.69 13.46 -14.88
CA GLN A 243 -5.88 14.41 -13.77
C GLN A 243 -4.54 14.71 -13.11
N ALA A 244 -4.48 15.83 -12.37
CA ALA A 244 -3.30 16.19 -11.60
C ALA A 244 -3.14 15.24 -10.40
N ASP A 245 -1.91 14.81 -10.13
CA ASP A 245 -1.56 14.05 -8.94
C ASP A 245 -1.36 14.94 -7.70
N THR A 246 -0.86 14.36 -6.61
CA THR A 246 -0.62 15.07 -5.34
C THR A 246 0.40 16.22 -5.47
N SER A 247 1.35 16.11 -6.40
CA SER A 247 2.38 17.13 -6.72
C SER A 247 1.90 18.17 -7.74
N GLY A 248 0.81 17.89 -8.46
CA GLY A 248 0.31 18.71 -9.56
C GLY A 248 0.74 18.23 -10.95
N LYS A 249 1.51 17.13 -11.05
CA LYS A 249 1.87 16.50 -12.32
C LYS A 249 0.64 15.86 -12.93
N VAL A 250 0.42 16.09 -14.23
CA VAL A 250 -0.69 15.46 -14.95
C VAL A 250 -0.35 13.99 -15.18
N VAL A 251 -1.20 13.10 -14.69
CA VAL A 251 -1.10 11.65 -14.87
C VAL A 251 -2.27 11.17 -15.72
N ALA A 252 -1.99 10.38 -16.74
CA ALA A 252 -2.99 9.82 -17.65
C ALA A 252 -3.15 8.31 -17.46
N ILE A 253 -4.36 7.77 -17.71
CA ILE A 253 -4.61 6.32 -17.59
C ILE A 253 -3.74 5.49 -18.54
N LYS A 254 -3.30 6.08 -19.66
CA LYS A 254 -2.37 5.45 -20.60
C LYS A 254 -0.96 5.24 -20.03
N ASP A 255 -0.56 6.00 -19.00
CA ASP A 255 0.76 5.87 -18.38
C ASP A 255 0.91 4.54 -17.61
N PHE A 256 -0.20 3.85 -17.38
CA PHE A 256 -0.26 2.55 -16.71
C PHE A 256 -0.41 1.36 -17.66
N ARG A 257 -0.28 1.55 -18.98
CA ARG A 257 -0.29 0.43 -19.94
C ARG A 257 0.81 -0.56 -19.60
N GLY A 258 0.53 -1.85 -19.81
CA GLY A 258 1.42 -2.94 -19.37
C GLY A 258 1.13 -3.47 -17.95
N LYS A 259 0.33 -2.78 -17.14
CA LYS A 259 -0.05 -3.18 -15.78
C LYS A 259 -1.53 -3.56 -15.68
N TYR A 260 -1.89 -4.40 -14.71
CA TYR A 260 -3.26 -4.50 -14.24
C TYR A 260 -3.53 -3.34 -13.28
N VAL A 261 -4.56 -2.54 -13.55
CA VAL A 261 -4.83 -1.29 -12.82
C VAL A 261 -6.21 -1.35 -12.19
N LEU A 262 -6.28 -1.23 -10.87
CA LEU A 262 -7.54 -0.94 -10.19
C LEU A 262 -7.73 0.58 -10.15
N ILE A 263 -8.66 1.11 -10.94
CA ILE A 263 -9.10 2.50 -10.83
C ILE A 263 -10.05 2.57 -9.64
N ASP A 264 -9.62 3.21 -8.56
CA ASP A 264 -10.35 3.26 -7.29
C ASP A 264 -10.92 4.67 -7.03
N PHE A 265 -12.24 4.79 -6.97
CA PHE A 265 -12.95 6.04 -6.73
C PHE A 265 -13.31 6.17 -5.24
N TRP A 266 -12.71 7.15 -4.57
CA TRP A 266 -12.79 7.28 -3.12
C TRP A 266 -12.73 8.76 -2.68
N ALA A 267 -12.78 9.02 -1.37
CA ALA A 267 -12.51 10.34 -0.80
C ALA A 267 -12.09 10.24 0.67
N SER A 268 -11.36 11.26 1.16
CA SER A 268 -10.87 11.29 2.54
C SER A 268 -11.98 11.22 3.61
N TRP A 269 -13.16 11.75 3.28
CA TRP A 269 -14.36 11.82 4.13
C TRP A 269 -15.28 10.60 4.02
N CYS A 270 -15.00 9.67 3.11
CA CYS A 270 -15.83 8.49 2.85
C CYS A 270 -15.48 7.35 3.82
N VAL A 271 -16.20 7.24 4.95
CA VAL A 271 -15.96 6.19 5.95
C VAL A 271 -15.96 4.77 5.35
N PRO A 272 -16.92 4.36 4.50
CA PRO A 272 -16.88 3.03 3.88
C PRO A 272 -15.66 2.81 2.97
N CYS A 273 -15.15 3.86 2.32
CA CYS A 273 -13.92 3.79 1.53
C CYS A 273 -12.70 3.54 2.44
N ARG A 274 -12.59 4.31 3.54
CA ARG A 274 -11.52 4.17 4.53
C ARG A 274 -11.51 2.77 5.17
N HIS A 275 -12.67 2.14 5.36
CA HIS A 275 -12.75 0.75 5.81
C HIS A 275 -12.32 -0.28 4.76
N GLU A 276 -12.45 0.05 3.47
CA GLU A 276 -12.03 -0.84 2.38
C GLU A 276 -10.54 -0.69 2.02
N ASN A 277 -9.96 0.48 2.28
CA ASN A 277 -8.56 0.79 2.01
C ASN A 277 -7.56 -0.29 2.52
N PRO A 278 -7.69 -0.83 3.75
CA PRO A 278 -6.83 -1.94 4.20
C PRO A 278 -6.89 -3.19 3.29
N ASN A 279 -8.04 -3.51 2.70
CA ASN A 279 -8.17 -4.63 1.76
C ASN A 279 -7.46 -4.31 0.44
N VAL A 280 -7.58 -3.08 -0.05
CA VAL A 280 -6.88 -2.62 -1.26
C VAL A 280 -5.36 -2.61 -1.03
N VAL A 281 -4.89 -2.14 0.14
CA VAL A 281 -3.48 -2.20 0.54
C VAL A 281 -3.00 -3.66 0.58
N LYS A 282 -3.76 -4.57 1.20
CA LYS A 282 -3.44 -6.00 1.21
C LYS A 282 -3.32 -6.57 -0.20
N ALA A 283 -4.26 -6.27 -1.09
CA ALA A 283 -4.23 -6.72 -2.48
C ALA A 283 -3.02 -6.11 -3.23
N PHE A 284 -2.78 -4.81 -3.06
CA PHE A 284 -1.63 -4.13 -3.64
C PHE A 284 -0.32 -4.80 -3.21
N ARG A 285 -0.10 -4.99 -1.90
CA ARG A 285 1.07 -5.70 -1.35
C ARG A 285 1.24 -7.10 -1.95
N LYS A 286 0.15 -7.87 -2.06
CA LYS A 286 0.16 -9.25 -2.56
C LYS A 286 0.47 -9.37 -4.06
N TYR A 287 0.01 -8.41 -4.88
CA TYR A 287 0.08 -8.53 -6.34
C TYR A 287 0.93 -7.48 -7.05
N TYR A 288 1.43 -6.46 -6.36
CA TYR A 288 2.19 -5.36 -6.98
C TYR A 288 3.36 -5.85 -7.83
N SER A 289 4.17 -6.74 -7.25
CA SER A 289 5.32 -7.36 -7.93
C SER A 289 4.95 -8.27 -9.11
N LYS A 290 3.65 -8.61 -9.26
CA LYS A 290 3.11 -9.37 -10.40
C LYS A 290 2.57 -8.46 -11.50
N GLY A 291 2.76 -7.14 -11.40
CA GLY A 291 2.30 -6.15 -12.37
C GLY A 291 0.91 -5.59 -12.08
N PHE A 292 0.42 -5.71 -10.84
CA PHE A 292 -0.79 -5.04 -10.37
C PHE A 292 -0.46 -3.66 -9.80
N THR A 293 -1.35 -2.69 -9.97
CA THR A 293 -1.25 -1.37 -9.35
C THR A 293 -2.65 -0.78 -9.17
N VAL A 294 -2.74 0.34 -8.47
CA VAL A 294 -3.99 1.05 -8.20
C VAL A 294 -3.81 2.51 -8.65
N LEU A 295 -4.86 3.10 -9.20
CA LEU A 295 -4.93 4.53 -9.50
C LEU A 295 -6.11 5.10 -8.72
N GLY A 296 -5.82 5.83 -7.64
CA GLY A 296 -6.86 6.38 -6.77
C GLY A 296 -7.37 7.73 -7.28
N ILE A 297 -8.66 7.82 -7.60
CA ILE A 297 -9.34 9.04 -8.04
C ILE A 297 -10.15 9.61 -6.88
N SER A 298 -9.72 10.76 -6.37
CA SER A 298 -10.36 11.38 -5.20
C SER A 298 -11.52 12.32 -5.56
N PHE A 299 -12.61 12.20 -4.80
CA PHE A 299 -13.80 13.06 -4.77
C PHE A 299 -13.73 14.10 -3.63
N ASP A 300 -12.54 14.46 -3.16
CA ASP A 300 -12.38 15.55 -2.20
C ASP A 300 -12.79 16.91 -2.80
N GLN A 301 -13.16 17.84 -1.90
CA GLN A 301 -13.63 19.19 -2.25
C GLN A 301 -12.45 20.13 -2.55
N PRO A 302 -12.69 21.33 -3.14
CA PRO A 302 -11.61 22.27 -3.48
C PRO A 302 -10.71 22.66 -2.28
N ASN A 303 -11.28 22.67 -1.07
CA ASN A 303 -10.58 22.94 0.19
C ASN A 303 -10.16 21.65 0.94
N GLY A 304 -10.22 20.49 0.30
CA GLY A 304 -10.00 19.17 0.90
C GLY A 304 -8.59 18.59 0.68
N LYS A 305 -7.69 19.28 -0.05
CA LYS A 305 -6.39 18.73 -0.44
C LYS A 305 -5.57 18.20 0.74
N ASP A 306 -5.47 18.95 1.84
CA ASP A 306 -4.67 18.52 2.99
C ASP A 306 -5.24 17.28 3.68
N ARG A 307 -6.58 17.16 3.75
CA ARG A 307 -7.25 15.98 4.31
C ARG A 307 -7.06 14.76 3.42
N TRP A 308 -7.07 14.96 2.11
CA TRP A 308 -6.77 13.93 1.13
C TRP A 308 -5.34 13.41 1.27
N LEU A 309 -4.34 14.30 1.30
CA LEU A 309 -2.95 13.92 1.51
C LEU A 309 -2.72 13.23 2.85
N LYS A 310 -3.37 13.73 3.91
CA LYS A 310 -3.31 13.09 5.22
C LYS A 310 -3.93 11.70 5.19
N ALA A 311 -5.08 11.51 4.54
CA ALA A 311 -5.74 10.21 4.44
C ALA A 311 -4.91 9.21 3.63
N ILE A 312 -4.26 9.63 2.54
CA ILE A 312 -3.30 8.82 1.78
C ILE A 312 -2.21 8.28 2.72
N HIS A 313 -1.63 9.16 3.54
CA HIS A 313 -0.59 8.79 4.48
C HIS A 313 -1.12 7.88 5.60
N ASP A 314 -2.21 8.26 6.26
CA ASP A 314 -2.79 7.52 7.39
C ASP A 314 -3.23 6.10 7.00
N ASP A 315 -3.71 5.91 5.77
CA ASP A 315 -4.20 4.62 5.27
C ASP A 315 -3.14 3.85 4.47
N GLU A 316 -1.90 4.35 4.40
CA GLU A 316 -0.79 3.70 3.70
C GLU A 316 -1.06 3.46 2.20
N LEU A 317 -1.75 4.40 1.54
CA LEU A 317 -2.10 4.31 0.12
C LEU A 317 -0.92 4.76 -0.76
N THR A 318 -0.02 3.83 -1.04
CA THR A 318 1.30 4.12 -1.63
C THR A 318 1.32 4.25 -3.15
N TRP A 319 0.17 4.08 -3.80
CA TRP A 319 0.04 4.16 -5.25
C TRP A 319 -0.29 5.57 -5.73
N THR A 320 -0.35 5.75 -7.06
CA THR A 320 -0.62 7.06 -7.64
C THR A 320 -2.06 7.51 -7.35
N HIS A 321 -2.18 8.75 -6.89
CA HIS A 321 -3.44 9.40 -6.55
C HIS A 321 -3.65 10.65 -7.37
N VAL A 322 -4.83 10.82 -7.97
CA VAL A 322 -5.19 11.98 -8.80
C VAL A 322 -6.53 12.58 -8.38
N SER A 323 -6.72 13.88 -8.61
CA SER A 323 -7.99 14.55 -8.40
C SER A 323 -8.05 15.89 -9.14
N ASP A 324 -9.26 16.34 -9.47
CA ASP A 324 -9.54 17.73 -9.82
C ASP A 324 -10.13 18.55 -8.66
N LEU A 325 -10.30 17.92 -7.49
CA LEU A 325 -10.90 18.47 -6.26
C LEU A 325 -12.30 19.07 -6.47
N LYS A 326 -13.08 18.56 -7.42
CA LYS A 326 -14.43 19.09 -7.73
C LYS A 326 -15.57 18.33 -7.06
N TYR A 327 -15.32 17.54 -6.01
CA TYR A 327 -16.35 16.76 -5.33
C TYR A 327 -17.12 15.86 -6.32
N TRP A 328 -18.46 15.75 -6.22
CA TRP A 328 -19.29 15.04 -7.21
C TRP A 328 -19.28 15.62 -8.64
N ASN A 329 -18.67 16.80 -8.84
CA ASN A 329 -18.46 17.36 -10.16
C ASN A 329 -17.10 16.93 -10.79
N ASN A 330 -16.44 15.91 -10.21
CA ASN A 330 -15.20 15.32 -10.72
C ASN A 330 -15.36 14.84 -12.17
N ALA A 331 -14.46 15.29 -13.05
CA ALA A 331 -14.54 15.03 -14.47
C ALA A 331 -14.46 13.53 -14.82
N VAL A 332 -13.58 12.77 -14.15
CA VAL A 332 -13.45 11.33 -14.37
C VAL A 332 -14.63 10.58 -13.77
N GLY A 333 -15.10 11.00 -12.59
CA GLY A 333 -16.32 10.47 -11.98
C GLY A 333 -17.53 10.52 -12.92
N LYS A 334 -17.66 11.58 -13.72
CA LYS A 334 -18.72 11.69 -14.73
C LYS A 334 -18.54 10.75 -15.91
N ILE A 335 -17.30 10.56 -16.39
CA ILE A 335 -16.99 9.62 -17.49
C ILE A 335 -17.45 8.20 -17.12
N PHE A 336 -17.23 7.81 -15.86
CA PHE A 336 -17.59 6.49 -15.35
C PHE A 336 -18.98 6.43 -14.70
N ASP A 337 -19.75 7.53 -14.69
CA ASP A 337 -21.04 7.68 -14.00
C ASP A 337 -21.02 7.17 -12.55
N ILE A 338 -20.00 7.58 -11.79
CA ILE A 338 -19.84 7.24 -10.38
C ILE A 338 -20.82 8.07 -9.54
N ARG A 339 -21.83 7.40 -8.98
CA ARG A 339 -22.90 8.01 -8.17
C ARG A 339 -22.77 7.76 -6.67
N SER A 340 -21.91 6.83 -6.30
CA SER A 340 -21.62 6.45 -4.94
C SER A 340 -20.18 5.98 -4.86
N ILE A 341 -19.51 6.30 -3.75
CA ILE A 341 -18.18 5.78 -3.42
C ILE A 341 -18.29 4.94 -2.13
N PRO A 342 -17.49 3.88 -1.96
CA PRO A 342 -16.40 3.44 -2.85
C PRO A 342 -16.92 2.82 -4.16
N ALA A 343 -16.17 2.98 -5.25
CA ALA A 343 -16.42 2.29 -6.52
C ALA A 343 -15.08 2.00 -7.19
N ASN A 344 -14.99 0.94 -8.01
CA ASN A 344 -13.75 0.68 -8.73
C ASN A 344 -13.98 -0.03 -10.07
N VAL A 345 -12.96 0.07 -10.92
CA VAL A 345 -12.89 -0.59 -12.22
C VAL A 345 -11.52 -1.23 -12.36
N LEU A 346 -11.48 -2.54 -12.59
CA LEU A 346 -10.24 -3.28 -12.85
C LEU A 346 -9.97 -3.33 -14.35
N VAL A 347 -8.77 -2.92 -14.74
CA VAL A 347 -8.33 -2.80 -16.13
C VAL A 347 -7.10 -3.69 -16.37
N ASP A 348 -7.03 -4.34 -17.53
CA ASP A 348 -5.91 -5.18 -17.93
C ASP A 348 -4.74 -4.38 -18.56
N PRO A 349 -3.58 -5.01 -18.84
CA PRO A 349 -2.42 -4.37 -19.45
C PRO A 349 -2.67 -3.66 -20.80
N LYS A 350 -3.70 -4.05 -21.56
CA LYS A 350 -4.08 -3.44 -22.83
C LYS A 350 -5.06 -2.28 -22.65
N GLY A 351 -5.51 -2.04 -21.42
CA GLY A 351 -6.50 -1.03 -21.12
C GLY A 351 -7.94 -1.53 -21.26
N ILE A 352 -8.18 -2.83 -21.23
CA ILE A 352 -9.53 -3.42 -21.30
C ILE A 352 -10.10 -3.59 -19.90
N ILE A 353 -11.36 -3.20 -19.70
CA ILE A 353 -12.07 -3.35 -18.42
C ILE A 353 -12.42 -4.83 -18.19
N ILE A 354 -11.95 -5.40 -17.10
CA ILE A 354 -12.10 -6.84 -16.77
C ILE A 354 -12.80 -7.10 -15.43
N GLY A 355 -13.21 -6.05 -14.71
CA GLY A 355 -13.97 -6.14 -13.47
C GLY A 355 -14.46 -4.77 -12.99
N LYS A 356 -15.48 -4.76 -12.13
CA LYS A 356 -16.04 -3.56 -11.50
C LYS A 356 -16.50 -3.86 -10.08
N ASN A 357 -16.44 -2.84 -9.22
CA ASN A 357 -16.96 -2.87 -7.85
C ASN A 357 -16.46 -4.08 -7.02
N LEU A 358 -15.21 -4.48 -7.24
CA LEU A 358 -14.55 -5.56 -6.52
C LEU A 358 -14.11 -5.08 -5.15
N ARG A 359 -14.50 -5.74 -4.06
CA ARG A 359 -14.15 -5.32 -2.69
C ARG A 359 -13.79 -6.53 -1.85
N GLY A 360 -12.96 -6.34 -0.83
CA GLY A 360 -12.56 -7.39 0.10
C GLY A 360 -12.10 -8.66 -0.63
N GLU A 361 -12.75 -9.78 -0.32
CA GLU A 361 -12.41 -11.08 -0.90
C GLU A 361 -12.66 -11.16 -2.42
N ASP A 362 -13.66 -10.45 -2.96
CA ASP A 362 -13.94 -10.50 -4.40
C ASP A 362 -12.79 -9.91 -5.22
N LEU A 363 -12.14 -8.85 -4.71
CA LEU A 363 -10.95 -8.29 -5.32
C LEU A 363 -9.79 -9.29 -5.27
N ASP A 364 -9.55 -9.90 -4.12
CA ASP A 364 -8.46 -10.87 -3.95
C ASP A 364 -8.67 -12.08 -4.86
N GLN A 365 -9.87 -12.66 -4.90
CA GLN A 365 -10.20 -13.81 -5.75
C GLN A 365 -10.04 -13.49 -7.24
N LYS A 366 -10.49 -12.30 -7.67
CA LYS A 366 -10.32 -11.88 -9.07
C LYS A 366 -8.85 -11.76 -9.43
N LEU A 367 -8.03 -11.14 -8.58
CA LEU A 367 -6.59 -10.98 -8.81
C LEU A 367 -5.86 -12.34 -8.74
N ASP A 368 -6.19 -13.22 -7.80
CA ASP A 368 -5.64 -14.57 -7.73
C ASP A 368 -5.93 -15.36 -9.02
N SER A 369 -7.13 -15.23 -9.58
CA SER A 369 -7.47 -15.87 -10.86
C SER A 369 -6.60 -15.37 -12.03
N ILE A 370 -6.22 -14.10 -12.03
CA ILE A 370 -5.38 -13.47 -13.06
C ILE A 370 -3.92 -13.91 -12.92
N PHE A 371 -3.43 -14.03 -11.68
CA PHE A 371 -2.01 -14.22 -11.39
C PHE A 371 -1.61 -15.66 -11.05
N LYS A 372 -2.53 -16.64 -11.17
CA LYS A 372 -2.25 -18.06 -10.90
C LYS A 372 -1.19 -18.70 -11.80
N GLU A 373 -0.89 -18.13 -12.98
CA GLU A 373 -0.04 -18.79 -13.99
C GLU A 373 1.13 -17.96 -14.55
N LYS A 374 1.36 -16.72 -14.11
CA LYS A 374 2.54 -15.95 -14.59
C LYS A 374 3.74 -16.16 -13.66
N PRO A 375 4.92 -16.54 -14.19
CA PRO A 375 6.12 -16.62 -13.37
C PRO A 375 6.42 -15.26 -12.75
N LEU A 376 6.78 -15.33 -11.47
CA LEU A 376 7.21 -14.19 -10.67
C LEU A 376 8.57 -13.72 -11.20
N TYR A 377 8.56 -12.48 -11.69
CA TYR A 377 9.65 -11.50 -11.73
C TYR A 377 10.46 -11.29 -13.02
N GLY A 378 10.76 -10.01 -13.24
CA GLY A 378 11.44 -9.46 -14.42
C GLY A 378 10.72 -8.23 -14.95
N GLY A 379 11.42 -7.10 -15.02
CA GLY A 379 10.88 -5.87 -15.60
C GLY A 379 11.94 -4.78 -15.70
N THR A 380 11.61 -3.72 -16.44
CA THR A 380 12.44 -2.52 -16.50
C THR A 380 12.11 -1.63 -15.32
N PHE A 381 13.11 -1.25 -14.53
CA PHE A 381 12.98 -0.07 -13.68
C PHE A 381 13.30 1.19 -14.48
N THR A 382 12.65 2.29 -14.13
CA THR A 382 12.99 3.63 -14.60
C THR A 382 13.05 4.54 -13.38
N LEU A 383 14.23 5.09 -13.10
CA LEU A 383 14.42 6.08 -12.05
C LEU A 383 14.35 7.47 -12.70
N GLU A 384 13.35 8.25 -12.36
CA GLU A 384 13.19 9.64 -12.79
C GLU A 384 13.63 10.57 -11.66
N GLY A 385 14.67 11.36 -11.92
CA GLY A 385 15.31 12.19 -10.92
C GLY A 385 15.12 13.69 -11.15
N GLU A 386 14.90 14.43 -10.07
CA GLU A 386 14.91 15.89 -10.04
C GLU A 386 15.91 16.40 -9.00
N SER A 387 16.49 17.57 -9.25
CA SER A 387 17.50 18.17 -8.37
C SER A 387 17.38 19.70 -8.28
N THR A 388 17.98 20.27 -7.23
CA THR A 388 18.23 21.70 -7.16
C THR A 388 19.16 22.16 -8.31
N ALA A 389 19.02 23.43 -8.71
CA ALA A 389 19.77 24.00 -9.84
C ALA A 389 21.30 23.97 -9.66
N GLU A 390 21.77 23.98 -8.41
CA GLU A 390 23.20 23.91 -8.06
C GLU A 390 23.88 22.58 -8.44
N LEU A 391 23.09 21.52 -8.66
CA LEU A 391 23.60 20.21 -9.08
C LEU A 391 23.64 20.04 -10.60
N ASN A 392 23.17 21.03 -11.37
CA ASN A 392 23.15 20.94 -12.82
C ASN A 392 24.57 20.77 -13.41
N GLY A 393 24.71 19.84 -14.36
CA GLY A 393 25.99 19.46 -14.98
C GLY A 393 26.83 18.45 -14.19
N ARG A 394 26.45 18.12 -12.95
CA ARG A 394 27.11 17.09 -12.14
C ARG A 394 26.74 15.68 -12.61
N TRP A 395 27.61 14.72 -12.30
CA TRP A 395 27.40 13.31 -12.64
C TRP A 395 26.95 12.52 -11.43
N LEU A 396 25.93 11.70 -11.64
CA LEU A 396 25.47 10.68 -10.71
C LEU A 396 25.92 9.32 -11.21
N LYS A 397 26.23 8.44 -10.27
CA LYS A 397 26.52 7.04 -10.51
C LYS A 397 25.52 6.18 -9.74
N LEU A 398 24.87 5.25 -10.41
CA LEU A 398 24.00 4.25 -9.80
C LEU A 398 24.72 2.90 -9.84
N SER A 399 24.90 2.26 -8.70
CA SER A 399 25.64 1.00 -8.62
C SER A 399 25.09 0.01 -7.61
N GLY A 400 25.15 -1.28 -7.95
CA GLY A 400 24.65 -2.38 -7.12
C GLY A 400 25.04 -3.73 -7.71
N MET A 401 24.90 -4.81 -6.94
CA MET A 401 25.13 -6.18 -7.43
C MET A 401 23.84 -6.77 -8.01
N ASP A 402 23.97 -7.52 -9.10
CA ASP A 402 22.87 -8.37 -9.57
C ASP A 402 22.89 -9.76 -8.92
N ILE A 403 21.97 -10.58 -9.40
CA ILE A 403 21.74 -11.94 -8.93
C ILE A 403 22.89 -12.93 -9.15
N THR A 404 23.85 -12.58 -10.01
CA THR A 404 25.03 -13.40 -10.30
C THR A 404 26.21 -13.00 -9.41
N GLY A 405 26.02 -12.02 -8.53
CA GLY A 405 27.10 -11.35 -7.81
C GLY A 405 27.91 -10.40 -8.69
N LYS A 406 27.44 -10.11 -9.92
CA LYS A 406 28.12 -9.17 -10.82
C LYS A 406 27.76 -7.75 -10.43
N TYR A 407 28.79 -6.94 -10.19
CA TYR A 407 28.62 -5.53 -9.87
C TYR A 407 28.25 -4.75 -11.14
N HIS A 408 27.24 -3.91 -11.01
CA HIS A 408 26.76 -3.02 -12.07
C HIS A 408 26.98 -1.58 -11.70
N THR A 409 27.23 -0.78 -12.72
CA THR A 409 27.41 0.65 -12.60
C THR A 409 26.83 1.30 -13.84
N ASP A 410 26.03 2.33 -13.63
CA ASP A 410 25.52 3.23 -14.66
C ASP A 410 25.78 4.68 -14.22
N SER A 411 25.79 5.61 -15.16
CA SER A 411 25.98 7.03 -14.87
C SER A 411 25.07 7.93 -15.69
N ALA A 412 24.56 8.97 -15.03
CA ALA A 412 23.72 9.98 -15.65
C ALA A 412 24.21 11.37 -15.25
N GLN A 413 24.27 12.28 -16.22
CA GLN A 413 24.50 13.68 -15.94
C GLN A 413 23.18 14.38 -15.62
N ILE A 414 23.18 15.22 -14.59
CA ILE A 414 22.05 16.08 -14.28
C ILE A 414 21.98 17.19 -15.33
N LYS A 415 20.89 17.26 -16.09
CA LYS A 415 20.65 18.25 -17.14
C LYS A 415 19.33 18.96 -16.87
N GLU A 416 19.39 20.28 -16.77
CA GLU A 416 18.24 21.14 -16.45
C GLU A 416 17.53 20.69 -15.16
N GLY A 417 18.32 20.27 -14.17
CA GLY A 417 17.81 19.77 -12.89
C GLY A 417 17.15 18.39 -12.97
N LYS A 418 17.31 17.64 -14.08
CA LYS A 418 16.72 16.31 -14.27
C LYS A 418 17.77 15.26 -14.61
N PHE A 419 17.50 14.01 -14.24
CA PHE A 419 18.30 12.85 -14.61
C PHE A 419 17.42 11.59 -14.71
N SER A 420 17.93 10.54 -15.34
CA SER A 420 17.22 9.27 -15.40
C SER A 420 18.15 8.07 -15.49
N PHE A 421 17.75 6.95 -14.89
CA PHE A 421 18.37 5.64 -15.08
C PHE A 421 17.30 4.64 -15.51
N SER A 422 17.64 3.66 -16.34
CA SER A 422 16.70 2.61 -16.71
C SER A 422 17.40 1.30 -17.04
N ARG A 423 16.87 0.20 -16.49
CA ARG A 423 17.42 -1.13 -16.74
C ARG A 423 16.44 -2.24 -16.42
N GLU A 424 16.59 -3.36 -17.13
CA GLU A 424 15.96 -4.62 -16.72
C GLU A 424 16.61 -5.19 -15.46
N ILE A 425 15.75 -5.53 -14.50
CA ILE A 425 16.11 -6.27 -13.29
C ILE A 425 15.16 -7.44 -13.11
N ARG A 426 15.69 -8.53 -12.55
CA ARG A 426 14.90 -9.75 -12.32
C ARG A 426 14.07 -9.69 -11.05
N HIS A 427 14.38 -8.81 -10.11
CA HIS A 427 13.62 -8.56 -8.88
C HIS A 427 14.15 -7.27 -8.24
N PRO A 428 13.49 -6.73 -7.19
CA PRO A 428 14.02 -5.61 -6.43
C PRO A 428 15.43 -5.86 -5.91
N VAL A 429 16.30 -4.84 -5.98
CA VAL A 429 17.71 -4.92 -5.58
C VAL A 429 18.14 -3.64 -4.88
N ASP A 430 18.94 -3.78 -3.82
CA ASP A 430 19.64 -2.65 -3.17
C ASP A 430 20.67 -2.03 -4.13
N MET A 431 20.54 -0.73 -4.37
CA MET A 431 21.51 0.06 -5.13
C MET A 431 21.92 1.32 -4.37
N ALA A 432 23.12 1.80 -4.68
CA ALA A 432 23.65 3.07 -4.20
C ALA A 432 23.66 4.10 -5.34
N LEU A 433 23.03 5.25 -5.11
CA LEU A 433 23.18 6.45 -5.93
C LEU A 433 24.23 7.36 -5.31
N VAL A 434 25.25 7.72 -6.09
CA VAL A 434 26.42 8.47 -5.64
C VAL A 434 26.60 9.71 -6.48
N LEU A 435 26.80 10.87 -5.85
CA LEU A 435 27.25 12.07 -6.55
C LEU A 435 28.75 11.98 -6.80
N VAL A 436 29.14 11.98 -8.07
CA VAL A 436 30.54 11.86 -8.45
C VAL A 436 31.19 13.24 -8.36
N ASP A 437 32.05 13.42 -7.36
CA ASP A 437 33.08 14.46 -7.30
C ASP A 437 34.45 13.77 -7.27
N MET A 438 35.35 14.12 -8.19
CA MET A 438 36.60 13.37 -8.41
C MET A 438 37.60 13.47 -7.23
N GLN A 439 37.30 14.25 -6.20
CA GLN A 439 38.15 14.49 -5.03
C GLN A 439 37.50 14.09 -3.68
N ALA A 440 36.33 13.46 -3.71
CA ALA A 440 35.59 13.12 -2.51
C ALA A 440 36.23 11.96 -1.71
N ASP A 441 36.17 12.07 -0.38
CA ASP A 441 36.52 11.00 0.55
C ASP A 441 35.58 9.79 0.31
N PRO A 442 36.11 8.58 0.02
CA PRO A 442 35.28 7.39 -0.17
C PRO A 442 34.46 6.98 1.06
N TYR A 443 34.72 7.58 2.23
CA TYR A 443 33.95 7.37 3.46
C TYR A 443 32.93 8.48 3.77
N ASP A 444 32.78 9.50 2.92
CA ASP A 444 31.79 10.55 3.12
C ASP A 444 30.37 10.03 2.85
N GLN A 445 29.63 9.81 3.94
CA GLN A 445 28.26 9.29 3.89
C GLN A 445 27.26 10.28 3.29
N THR A 446 27.59 11.56 3.18
CA THR A 446 26.71 12.57 2.58
C THR A 446 26.62 12.43 1.05
N LEU A 447 27.55 11.70 0.43
CA LEU A 447 27.67 11.63 -1.03
C LEU A 447 26.88 10.50 -1.67
N TYR A 448 26.24 9.64 -0.87
CA TYR A 448 25.46 8.53 -1.40
C TYR A 448 24.13 8.31 -0.66
N LYS A 449 23.15 7.74 -1.38
CA LYS A 449 21.90 7.19 -0.84
C LYS A 449 21.80 5.75 -1.30
N ARG A 450 21.58 4.82 -0.35
CA ARG A 450 21.16 3.45 -0.66
C ARG A 450 19.65 3.35 -0.59
N PHE A 451 19.09 2.57 -1.50
CA PHE A 451 17.66 2.33 -1.61
C PHE A 451 17.40 1.08 -2.46
N PHE A 452 16.21 0.49 -2.33
CA PHE A 452 15.77 -0.58 -3.20
C PHE A 452 15.25 -0.04 -4.53
N VAL A 453 15.67 -0.65 -5.62
CA VAL A 453 15.15 -0.37 -6.95
C VAL A 453 14.17 -1.47 -7.34
N ASP A 454 12.88 -1.15 -7.40
CA ASP A 454 11.81 -2.04 -7.88
C ASP A 454 11.68 -1.97 -9.41
N PRO A 455 11.20 -3.03 -10.11
CA PRO A 455 11.00 -3.05 -11.57
C PRO A 455 9.77 -2.20 -11.99
N THR A 456 9.82 -0.91 -11.72
CA THR A 456 8.76 0.08 -11.91
C THR A 456 9.35 1.47 -12.20
N VAL A 457 8.49 2.47 -12.40
CA VAL A 457 8.91 3.87 -12.41
C VAL A 457 9.04 4.35 -10.97
N MET A 458 10.22 4.85 -10.62
CA MET A 458 10.56 5.41 -9.31
C MET A 458 10.99 6.86 -9.46
N HIS A 459 10.74 7.66 -8.44
CA HIS A 459 11.08 9.09 -8.42
C HIS A 459 12.13 9.37 -7.36
N VAL A 460 13.13 10.20 -7.70
CA VAL A 460 14.18 10.64 -6.79
C VAL A 460 14.27 12.16 -6.78
N SER A 461 14.28 12.75 -5.59
CA SER A 461 14.46 14.20 -5.42
C SER A 461 15.73 14.47 -4.60
N LEU A 462 16.67 15.21 -5.21
CA LEU A 462 17.93 15.61 -4.59
C LEU A 462 17.81 17.03 -4.00
N HIS A 463 17.94 17.14 -2.68
CA HIS A 463 17.80 18.39 -1.92
C HIS A 463 19.14 19.09 -1.65
N GLY A 464 19.99 19.15 -2.68
CA GLY A 464 21.33 19.73 -2.63
C GLY A 464 22.44 18.69 -2.57
N LYS A 465 23.66 19.12 -2.19
CA LYS A 465 24.88 18.29 -2.30
C LYS A 465 24.90 17.06 -1.38
N ASP A 466 24.10 17.06 -0.32
CA ASP A 466 23.96 15.93 0.60
C ASP A 466 22.95 14.93 0.03
N ILE A 467 23.47 13.98 -0.73
CA ILE A 467 22.69 12.93 -1.40
C ILE A 467 22.04 11.99 -0.41
N SER A 468 22.62 11.80 0.78
CA SER A 468 22.03 10.93 1.81
C SER A 468 20.61 11.34 2.20
N LYS A 469 20.26 12.63 1.99
CA LYS A 469 18.93 13.21 2.24
C LYS A 469 17.97 13.10 1.06
N ALA A 470 18.36 12.43 -0.02
CA ALA A 470 17.50 12.26 -1.19
C ALA A 470 16.19 11.55 -0.81
N SER A 471 15.08 12.06 -1.32
CA SER A 471 13.77 11.40 -1.19
C SER A 471 13.60 10.42 -2.35
N VAL A 472 13.24 9.19 -2.06
CA VAL A 472 13.00 8.12 -3.05
C VAL A 472 11.56 7.64 -2.90
N GLY A 473 10.87 7.40 -4.02
CA GLY A 473 9.51 6.88 -4.00
C GLY A 473 9.14 6.13 -5.26
N GLY A 474 7.96 5.50 -5.24
CA GLY A 474 7.41 4.75 -6.39
C GLY A 474 7.74 3.24 -6.40
N GLY A 475 8.68 2.78 -5.57
CA GLY A 475 8.98 1.36 -5.35
C GLY A 475 8.38 0.84 -4.04
N TYR A 476 7.79 -0.36 -4.09
CA TYR A 476 7.19 -0.98 -2.90
C TYR A 476 8.26 -1.46 -1.91
N THR A 477 9.33 -2.08 -2.40
CA THR A 477 10.40 -2.60 -1.54
C THR A 477 11.12 -1.45 -0.84
N GLU A 478 11.32 -0.32 -1.52
CA GLU A 478 11.89 0.88 -0.90
C GLU A 478 10.97 1.45 0.18
N PHE A 479 9.67 1.58 -0.11
CA PHE A 479 8.70 2.03 0.90
C PHE A 479 8.71 1.13 2.15
N GLU A 480 8.77 -0.17 1.92
CA GLU A 480 8.85 -1.18 2.97
C GLU A 480 10.14 -1.02 3.80
N SER A 481 11.27 -0.74 3.13
CA SER A 481 12.55 -0.42 3.76
C SER A 481 12.47 0.84 4.63
N ASP A 482 11.94 1.94 4.09
CA ASP A 482 11.76 3.19 4.83
C ASP A 482 10.86 3.01 6.07
N ALA A 483 9.81 2.19 5.97
CA ALA A 483 8.94 1.88 7.10
C ALA A 483 9.66 1.06 8.18
N TYR A 484 10.43 0.06 7.77
CA TYR A 484 11.25 -0.74 8.66
C TYR A 484 12.31 0.12 9.38
N GLU A 485 13.02 0.98 8.64
CA GLU A 485 14.05 1.87 9.20
C GLU A 485 13.49 2.85 10.25
N ARG A 486 12.26 3.35 10.07
CA ARG A 486 11.59 4.17 11.09
C ARG A 486 11.38 3.45 12.41
N GLU A 487 11.08 2.15 12.38
CA GLU A 487 10.93 1.37 13.61
C GLU A 487 12.29 1.05 14.25
N ILE A 488 13.31 0.76 13.43
CA ILE A 488 14.69 0.59 13.90
C ILE A 488 15.21 1.86 14.58
N SER A 489 14.93 3.04 14.02
CA SER A 489 15.34 4.33 14.61
C SER A 489 14.77 4.52 16.03
N LYS A 490 13.55 4.04 16.32
CA LYS A 490 13.00 4.09 17.69
C LYS A 490 13.75 3.20 18.67
N ILE A 491 14.30 2.09 18.19
CA ILE A 491 15.17 1.22 18.99
C ILE A 491 16.49 1.95 19.23
N GLU A 492 17.09 2.53 18.19
CA GLU A 492 18.35 3.30 18.29
C GLU A 492 18.23 4.47 19.26
N ASP A 493 17.15 5.25 19.21
CA ASP A 493 16.89 6.38 20.11
C ASP A 493 16.89 5.95 21.59
N ARG A 494 16.33 4.78 21.89
CA ARG A 494 16.27 4.22 23.25
C ARG A 494 17.66 3.94 23.83
N TYR A 495 18.61 3.55 22.98
CA TYR A 495 19.98 3.17 23.36
C TYR A 495 21.03 4.20 22.93
N SER A 496 20.60 5.43 22.59
CA SER A 496 21.46 6.47 22.04
C SER A 496 22.65 6.82 22.93
N LYS A 497 22.50 6.78 24.25
CA LYS A 497 23.58 7.05 25.22
C LYS A 497 24.65 5.95 25.21
N GLU A 498 24.22 4.69 25.21
CA GLU A 498 25.08 3.52 25.17
C GLU A 498 25.82 3.46 23.83
N LEU A 499 25.13 3.77 22.72
CA LEU A 499 25.70 3.84 21.38
C LEU A 499 26.78 4.93 21.31
N GLN A 500 26.51 6.11 21.87
CA GLN A 500 27.49 7.20 21.94
C GLN A 500 28.71 6.82 22.79
N ASN A 501 28.48 6.21 23.96
CA ASN A 501 29.56 5.77 24.84
C ASN A 501 30.48 4.75 24.15
N TYR A 502 29.91 3.74 23.48
CA TYR A 502 30.70 2.80 22.69
C TYR A 502 31.48 3.50 21.56
N SER A 503 30.83 4.42 20.82
CA SER A 503 31.48 5.19 19.76
C SER A 503 32.69 5.98 20.28
N ASP A 504 32.55 6.67 21.41
CA ASP A 504 33.61 7.48 22.02
C ASP A 504 34.79 6.60 22.50
N LYS A 505 34.50 5.49 23.18
CA LYS A 505 35.53 4.55 23.65
C LYS A 505 36.24 3.86 22.51
N ASN A 506 35.50 3.42 21.50
CA ASN A 506 36.08 2.81 20.31
C ASN A 506 36.95 3.81 19.54
N LYS A 507 36.53 5.08 19.44
CA LYS A 507 37.34 6.15 18.84
C LYS A 507 38.67 6.36 19.59
N GLN A 508 38.63 6.41 20.92
CA GLN A 508 39.86 6.53 21.74
C GLN A 508 40.82 5.37 21.48
N TYR A 509 40.31 4.14 21.43
CA TYR A 509 41.11 2.96 21.08
C TYR A 509 41.70 3.05 19.67
N MET A 510 40.90 3.42 18.67
CA MET A 510 41.35 3.53 17.28
C MET A 510 42.40 4.64 17.10
N ASP A 511 42.24 5.78 17.76
CA ASP A 511 43.20 6.88 17.72
C ASP A 511 44.52 6.50 18.41
N ALA A 512 44.45 5.80 19.56
CA ALA A 512 45.63 5.24 20.22
C ALA A 512 46.36 4.19 19.36
N SER A 513 45.61 3.34 18.66
CA SER A 513 46.15 2.35 17.73
C SER A 513 46.87 3.01 16.54
N LYS A 514 46.25 4.02 15.93
CA LYS A 514 46.83 4.78 14.81
C LYS A 514 48.15 5.47 15.18
N ARG A 515 48.25 6.02 16.40
CA ARG A 515 49.50 6.61 16.90
C ARG A 515 50.52 5.61 17.44
N LYS A 516 50.24 4.30 17.37
CA LYS A 516 51.10 3.22 17.89
C LYS A 516 51.43 3.38 19.38
N ALA A 517 50.40 3.63 20.19
CA ALA A 517 50.51 3.71 21.65
C ALA A 517 51.17 2.46 22.26
N PRO A 518 51.77 2.56 23.47
CA PRO A 518 52.28 1.40 24.21
C PRO A 518 51.20 0.32 24.39
N GLN A 519 51.60 -0.96 24.39
CA GLN A 519 50.66 -2.08 24.43
C GLN A 519 49.76 -2.06 25.67
N GLU A 520 50.29 -1.64 26.83
CA GLU A 520 49.51 -1.52 28.08
C GLU A 520 48.34 -0.54 27.93
N GLU A 521 48.58 0.59 27.26
CA GLU A 521 47.54 1.58 26.98
C GLU A 521 46.50 1.05 25.99
N LEU A 522 46.95 0.36 24.92
CA LEU A 522 46.05 -0.27 23.96
C LEU A 522 45.17 -1.34 24.61
N ASP A 523 45.73 -2.13 25.54
CA ASP A 523 44.99 -3.17 26.27
C ASP A 523 43.90 -2.55 27.16
N VAL A 524 44.19 -1.45 27.86
CA VAL A 524 43.20 -0.71 28.67
C VAL A 524 42.08 -0.18 27.79
N LEU A 525 42.42 0.59 26.75
CA LEU A 525 41.42 1.21 25.87
C LEU A 525 40.57 0.16 25.11
N LYS A 526 41.18 -0.97 24.72
CA LYS A 526 40.47 -2.09 24.11
C LYS A 526 39.47 -2.72 25.07
N ASN A 527 39.85 -2.88 26.35
CA ASN A 527 38.95 -3.42 27.37
C ASN A 527 37.81 -2.45 27.66
N GLU A 528 38.08 -1.15 27.79
CA GLU A 528 37.02 -0.13 27.98
C GLU A 528 36.05 -0.08 26.79
N ALA A 529 36.55 -0.16 25.55
CA ALA A 529 35.71 -0.22 24.36
C ALA A 529 34.89 -1.52 24.32
N GLN A 530 35.46 -2.64 24.75
CA GLN A 530 34.72 -3.90 24.86
C GLN A 530 33.64 -3.83 25.94
N GLU A 531 33.93 -3.28 27.12
CA GLU A 531 32.92 -3.09 28.18
C GLU A 531 31.78 -2.18 27.72
N ALA A 532 32.09 -1.09 27.02
CA ALA A 532 31.07 -0.23 26.42
C ALA A 532 30.24 -0.97 25.34
N ARG A 533 30.86 -1.87 24.58
CA ARG A 533 30.17 -2.73 23.61
C ARG A 533 29.28 -3.77 24.31
N ASP A 534 29.72 -4.35 25.42
CA ASP A 534 28.96 -5.34 26.18
C ASP A 534 27.67 -4.71 26.75
N MET A 535 27.70 -3.41 27.10
CA MET A 535 26.51 -2.65 27.49
C MET A 535 25.49 -2.47 26.34
N LEU A 536 25.88 -2.69 25.09
CA LEU A 536 24.99 -2.66 23.92
C LEU A 536 24.30 -4.00 23.64
N GLU A 537 24.54 -5.05 24.44
CA GLU A 537 23.88 -6.34 24.24
C GLU A 537 22.35 -6.22 24.16
N PRO A 538 21.65 -5.46 25.03
CA PRO A 538 20.21 -5.27 24.91
C PRO A 538 19.78 -4.58 23.61
N TYR A 539 20.62 -3.71 23.05
CA TYR A 539 20.37 -3.05 21.78
C TYR A 539 20.48 -4.03 20.61
N PHE A 540 21.56 -4.84 20.57
CA PHE A 540 21.75 -5.85 19.53
C PHE A 540 20.63 -6.89 19.54
N GLU A 541 20.22 -7.35 20.74
CA GLU A 541 19.10 -8.27 20.89
C GLU A 541 17.77 -7.66 20.45
N ALA A 542 17.44 -6.45 20.91
CA ALA A 542 16.21 -5.77 20.50
C ALA A 542 16.13 -5.57 18.98
N ARG A 543 17.24 -5.19 18.34
CA ARG A 543 17.33 -5.02 16.88
C ARG A 543 17.17 -6.36 16.16
N LYS A 544 17.88 -7.40 16.60
CA LYS A 544 17.83 -8.76 16.02
C LYS A 544 16.42 -9.34 16.11
N ASP A 545 15.81 -9.29 17.30
CA ASP A 545 14.47 -9.82 17.54
C ASP A 545 13.43 -9.12 16.68
N PHE A 546 13.49 -7.78 16.59
CA PHE A 546 12.61 -7.03 15.71
C PHE A 546 12.79 -7.44 14.25
N SER A 547 14.03 -7.53 13.77
CA SER A 547 14.36 -7.91 12.39
C SER A 547 13.86 -9.32 12.05
N LEU A 548 14.08 -10.29 12.94
CA LEU A 548 13.64 -11.67 12.75
C LEU A 548 12.11 -11.79 12.79
N ASN A 549 11.44 -11.09 13.69
CA ASN A 549 9.97 -11.09 13.74
C ASN A 549 9.36 -10.46 12.50
N TYR A 550 9.93 -9.34 12.03
CA TYR A 550 9.55 -8.75 10.76
C TYR A 550 9.66 -9.75 9.61
N CYS A 551 10.78 -10.48 9.50
CA CYS A 551 10.96 -11.50 8.47
C CYS A 551 9.88 -12.60 8.53
N LYS A 552 9.46 -13.02 9.74
CA LYS A 552 8.41 -14.03 9.94
C LYS A 552 7.03 -13.52 9.51
N GLU A 553 6.72 -12.26 9.81
CA GLU A 553 5.43 -11.64 9.49
C GLU A 553 5.33 -11.26 8.00
N HIS A 554 6.48 -11.05 7.34
CA HIS A 554 6.58 -10.61 5.96
C HIS A 554 7.37 -11.61 5.06
N PRO A 555 6.96 -12.89 4.94
CA PRO A 555 7.71 -13.92 4.21
C PRO A 555 7.69 -13.76 2.68
N GLN A 556 6.90 -12.81 2.16
CA GLN A 556 6.81 -12.46 0.74
C GLN A 556 7.59 -11.18 0.38
N SER A 557 8.26 -10.57 1.36
CA SER A 557 9.00 -9.32 1.20
C SER A 557 10.43 -9.56 0.70
N PHE A 558 10.84 -8.80 -0.32
CA PHE A 558 12.22 -8.77 -0.79
C PHE A 558 13.15 -8.12 0.23
N LEU A 559 12.66 -7.18 1.03
CA LEU A 559 13.38 -6.64 2.18
C LEU A 559 13.68 -7.76 3.19
N SER A 560 12.67 -8.55 3.59
CA SER A 560 12.87 -9.72 4.48
C SER A 560 13.91 -10.68 3.94
N ALA A 561 13.82 -11.06 2.67
CA ALA A 561 14.81 -11.94 2.04
C ALA A 561 16.23 -11.34 2.09
N SER A 562 16.37 -10.04 1.81
CA SER A 562 17.64 -9.33 1.87
C SER A 562 18.25 -9.28 3.28
N MET A 563 17.40 -9.12 4.31
CA MET A 563 17.84 -9.08 5.71
C MET A 563 18.27 -10.46 6.22
N LEU A 564 17.55 -11.52 5.85
CA LEU A 564 17.85 -12.88 6.29
C LEU A 564 19.26 -13.33 5.91
N ARG A 565 19.78 -12.88 4.76
CA ARG A 565 21.19 -13.08 4.38
C ARG A 565 22.16 -12.63 5.49
N PHE A 566 21.91 -11.46 6.09
CA PHE A 566 22.78 -10.88 7.12
C PHE A 566 22.49 -11.47 8.51
N LEU A 567 21.24 -11.80 8.80
CA LEU A 567 20.84 -12.41 10.08
C LEU A 567 21.25 -13.88 10.18
N ALA A 568 21.58 -14.53 9.06
CA ALA A 568 21.99 -15.93 8.99
C ALA A 568 23.07 -16.31 10.02
N SER A 569 24.06 -15.44 10.25
CA SER A 569 25.17 -15.73 11.18
C SER A 569 24.74 -15.85 12.65
N ASP A 570 23.59 -15.26 13.00
CA ASP A 570 23.06 -15.23 14.36
C ASP A 570 21.92 -16.25 14.56
N MET A 571 21.66 -17.08 13.55
CA MET A 571 20.61 -18.08 13.57
C MET A 571 21.19 -19.49 13.69
N ASN A 572 20.47 -20.38 14.37
CA ASN A 572 20.73 -21.82 14.29
C ASN A 572 20.10 -22.41 13.00
N LEU A 573 20.56 -23.59 12.61
CA LEU A 573 20.13 -24.27 11.39
C LEU A 573 18.60 -24.48 11.31
N GLN A 574 17.96 -24.87 12.42
CA GLN A 574 16.52 -25.11 12.44
C GLN A 574 15.74 -23.82 12.14
N SER A 575 16.08 -22.72 12.82
CA SER A 575 15.47 -21.41 12.58
C SER A 575 15.67 -20.96 11.13
N MET A 576 16.85 -21.21 10.53
CA MET A 576 17.10 -20.90 9.12
C MET A 576 16.21 -21.73 8.18
N GLN A 577 16.05 -23.03 8.46
CA GLN A 577 15.19 -23.92 7.67
C GLN A 577 13.71 -23.52 7.76
N GLU A 578 13.22 -23.17 8.94
CA GLU A 578 11.85 -22.69 9.16
C GLU A 578 11.59 -21.40 8.37
N MET A 579 12.50 -20.42 8.45
CA MET A 579 12.40 -19.17 7.67
C MET A 579 12.47 -19.41 6.17
N TYR A 580 13.39 -20.26 5.71
CA TYR A 580 13.50 -20.58 4.28
C TYR A 580 12.25 -21.28 3.75
N THR A 581 11.66 -22.16 4.54
CA THR A 581 10.44 -22.89 4.17
C THR A 581 9.21 -21.98 4.14
N SER A 582 9.12 -21.01 5.05
CA SER A 582 8.00 -20.04 5.09
C SER A 582 8.09 -18.99 3.99
N MET A 583 9.30 -18.67 3.51
CA MET A 583 9.53 -17.73 2.41
C MET A 583 8.74 -18.12 1.16
N GLY A 584 8.18 -17.12 0.48
CA GLY A 584 7.57 -17.33 -0.83
C GLY A 584 8.57 -17.95 -1.82
N LYS A 585 8.08 -18.80 -2.73
CA LYS A 585 8.90 -19.39 -3.83
C LYS A 585 9.74 -18.34 -4.56
N ALA A 586 9.08 -17.21 -4.72
CA ALA A 586 9.59 -15.98 -5.25
C ALA A 586 10.86 -15.45 -4.53
N MET A 587 10.80 -15.36 -3.19
CA MET A 587 11.92 -14.95 -2.35
C MET A 587 13.02 -16.00 -2.38
N GLN A 588 12.66 -17.30 -2.31
CA GLN A 588 13.61 -18.41 -2.41
C GLN A 588 14.41 -18.39 -3.72
N GLN A 589 13.80 -17.96 -4.83
CA GLN A 589 14.42 -17.85 -6.15
C GLN A 589 15.16 -16.53 -6.37
N SER A 590 14.99 -15.54 -5.49
CA SER A 590 15.73 -14.28 -5.54
C SER A 590 17.22 -14.51 -5.21
N SER A 591 18.08 -13.56 -5.57
CA SER A 591 19.50 -13.61 -5.20
C SER A 591 19.69 -13.73 -3.69
N TYR A 592 18.87 -13.01 -2.92
CA TYR A 592 18.92 -13.03 -1.46
C TYR A 592 18.53 -14.40 -0.90
N GLY A 593 17.48 -15.03 -1.44
CA GLY A 593 17.07 -16.37 -1.03
C GLY A 593 18.10 -17.44 -1.36
N VAL A 594 18.74 -17.34 -2.54
CA VAL A 594 19.84 -18.25 -2.95
C VAL A 594 21.05 -18.09 -2.03
N GLU A 595 21.44 -16.86 -1.70
CA GLU A 595 22.52 -16.59 -0.76
C GLU A 595 22.20 -17.08 0.66
N PHE A 596 20.98 -16.83 1.14
CA PHE A 596 20.55 -17.32 2.45
C PHE A 596 20.55 -18.85 2.52
N LYS A 597 20.10 -19.53 1.46
CA LYS A 597 20.21 -20.99 1.34
C LYS A 597 21.66 -21.45 1.36
N LYS A 598 22.56 -20.75 0.66
CA LYS A 598 23.99 -21.08 0.66
C LYS A 598 24.60 -20.98 2.05
N GLU A 599 24.27 -19.94 2.82
CA GLU A 599 24.74 -19.82 4.21
C GLU A 599 24.13 -20.91 5.11
N MET A 600 22.86 -21.26 4.92
CA MET A 600 22.21 -22.39 5.61
C MET A 600 22.91 -23.73 5.31
N ASP A 601 23.20 -23.99 4.02
CA ASP A 601 23.86 -25.22 3.57
C ASP A 601 25.30 -25.32 4.12
N LYS A 602 26.02 -24.20 4.26
CA LYS A 602 27.32 -24.16 4.94
C LYS A 602 27.22 -24.45 6.44
N LEU A 603 26.17 -23.94 7.09
CA LEU A 603 25.98 -24.15 8.53
C LEU A 603 25.68 -25.63 8.85
N LEU A 604 25.11 -26.37 7.89
CA LEU A 604 24.70 -27.76 8.05
C LEU A 604 25.84 -28.66 8.55
N SER A 605 27.06 -28.51 8.03
CA SER A 605 28.20 -29.37 8.40
C SER A 605 28.66 -29.19 9.84
N GLY A 606 28.45 -28.00 10.42
CA GLY A 606 28.82 -27.66 11.81
C GLY A 606 27.64 -27.63 12.77
N SER A 607 26.51 -28.27 12.44
CA SER A 607 25.28 -28.25 13.26
C SER A 607 24.95 -29.62 13.86
N PRO A 608 24.22 -29.67 14.99
CA PRO A 608 23.80 -30.93 15.58
C PRO A 608 23.07 -31.85 14.59
N GLY A 609 23.44 -33.13 14.59
CA GLY A 609 22.92 -34.12 13.64
C GLY A 609 23.92 -34.54 12.56
N SER A 610 24.86 -33.66 12.20
CA SER A 610 25.88 -33.91 11.17
C SER A 610 27.07 -34.71 11.70
N MET A 611 27.77 -35.41 10.81
CA MET A 611 29.10 -35.96 11.13
C MET A 611 30.12 -34.83 11.13
N ALA A 612 30.98 -34.80 12.14
CA ALA A 612 32.04 -33.80 12.23
C ALA A 612 33.04 -33.97 11.08
N THR A 613 33.31 -32.89 10.34
CA THR A 613 34.29 -32.89 9.25
C THR A 613 35.69 -33.14 9.81
N ASN A 614 36.32 -34.26 9.45
CA ASN A 614 37.68 -34.52 9.92
C ASN A 614 38.65 -33.44 9.41
N PHE A 615 39.63 -33.10 10.24
CA PHE A 615 40.74 -32.24 9.88
C PHE A 615 42.03 -32.77 10.49
N SER A 616 43.16 -32.33 9.92
CA SER A 616 44.49 -32.53 10.50
C SER A 616 45.29 -31.24 10.51
N GLY A 617 46.23 -31.13 11.44
CA GLY A 617 47.14 -29.99 11.50
C GLY A 617 48.24 -30.21 12.54
N LYS A 618 49.28 -29.38 12.47
CA LYS A 618 50.27 -29.34 13.55
C LYS A 618 49.64 -28.71 14.78
N ASP A 619 49.78 -29.39 15.91
CA ASP A 619 49.43 -28.84 17.20
C ASP A 619 50.44 -27.78 17.65
N ILE A 620 50.16 -27.14 18.78
CA ILE A 620 51.02 -26.08 19.36
C ILE A 620 52.47 -26.51 19.63
N ASN A 621 52.73 -27.83 19.73
CA ASN A 621 54.06 -28.41 19.94
C ASN A 621 54.68 -28.95 18.63
N GLY A 622 54.02 -28.74 17.49
CA GLY A 622 54.45 -29.21 16.18
C GLY A 622 54.12 -30.67 15.87
N LYS A 623 53.40 -31.38 16.75
CA LYS A 623 52.97 -32.76 16.51
C LYS A 623 51.75 -32.76 15.59
N MET A 624 51.68 -33.71 14.64
CA MET A 624 50.48 -33.88 13.84
C MET A 624 49.31 -34.35 14.72
N LEU A 625 48.18 -33.66 14.62
CA LEU A 625 46.92 -33.97 15.28
C LEU A 625 45.85 -34.16 14.21
N SER A 626 45.06 -35.23 14.31
CA SER A 626 43.81 -35.40 13.55
C SER A 626 42.62 -35.45 14.50
N LEU A 627 41.46 -34.93 14.07
CA LEU A 627 40.23 -35.06 14.86
C LEU A 627 39.82 -36.54 15.05
N ASP A 628 40.10 -37.39 14.06
CA ASP A 628 39.80 -38.81 14.13
C ASP A 628 40.60 -39.55 15.21
N ASP A 629 41.74 -39.01 15.67
CA ASP A 629 42.51 -39.55 16.79
C ASP A 629 41.73 -39.55 18.12
N PHE A 630 40.59 -38.84 18.17
CA PHE A 630 39.75 -38.68 19.36
C PHE A 630 38.42 -39.43 19.27
N ARG A 631 38.23 -40.32 18.29
CA ARG A 631 37.07 -41.24 18.29
C ARG A 631 37.00 -42.05 19.59
N GLY A 632 35.79 -42.36 20.03
CA GLY A 632 35.54 -42.98 21.33
C GLY A 632 35.49 -42.00 22.51
N LYS A 633 35.71 -40.70 22.29
CA LYS A 633 35.61 -39.64 23.32
C LYS A 633 34.54 -38.62 22.96
N TYR A 634 34.05 -37.90 23.96
CA TYR A 634 33.35 -36.64 23.72
C TYR A 634 34.37 -35.54 23.48
N VAL A 635 34.25 -34.80 22.39
CA VAL A 635 35.20 -33.75 22.00
C VAL A 635 34.48 -32.42 21.86
N LEU A 636 34.97 -31.39 22.53
CA LEU A 636 34.54 -30.01 22.31
C LEU A 636 35.60 -29.29 21.45
N LEU A 637 35.23 -28.90 20.23
CA LEU A 637 36.01 -27.97 19.45
C LEU A 637 35.71 -26.56 19.95
N ASP A 638 36.72 -25.83 20.37
CA ASP A 638 36.62 -24.44 20.81
C ASP A 638 37.26 -23.53 19.76
N PHE A 639 36.45 -22.86 18.94
CA PHE A 639 36.92 -21.91 17.95
C PHE A 639 37.15 -20.55 18.63
N TRP A 640 38.40 -20.11 18.65
CA TRP A 640 38.84 -18.94 19.44
C TRP A 640 39.95 -18.15 18.74
N ALA A 641 40.42 -17.06 19.36
CA ALA A 641 41.63 -16.37 18.91
C ALA A 641 42.30 -15.61 20.05
N SER A 642 43.62 -15.39 19.95
CA SER A 642 44.40 -14.66 20.96
C SER A 642 43.97 -13.21 21.14
N TRP A 643 43.41 -12.62 20.08
CA TRP A 643 42.92 -11.25 20.03
C TRP A 643 41.43 -11.11 20.40
N CYS A 644 40.71 -12.23 20.57
CA CYS A 644 39.29 -12.27 20.90
C CYS A 644 39.06 -12.15 22.41
N VAL A 645 38.62 -10.97 22.89
CA VAL A 645 38.39 -10.73 24.32
C VAL A 645 37.31 -11.63 24.92
N PRO A 646 36.12 -11.81 24.30
CA PRO A 646 35.09 -12.71 24.83
C PRO A 646 35.56 -14.17 24.94
N CYS A 647 36.28 -14.67 23.93
CA CYS A 647 36.85 -16.02 23.95
C CYS A 647 37.72 -16.23 25.19
N ARG A 648 38.63 -15.28 25.46
CA ARG A 648 39.57 -15.36 26.57
C ARG A 648 38.90 -15.23 27.94
N ARG A 649 37.82 -14.43 28.03
CA ARG A 649 36.98 -14.36 29.23
C ARG A 649 36.26 -15.68 29.54
N GLY A 650 35.97 -16.50 28.52
CA GLY A 650 35.36 -17.83 28.66
C GLY A 650 36.32 -18.94 29.10
N ASN A 651 37.64 -18.76 28.93
CA ASN A 651 38.64 -19.78 29.24
C ASN A 651 38.57 -20.34 30.69
N PRO A 652 38.35 -19.53 31.75
CA PRO A 652 38.19 -20.05 33.11
C PRO A 652 37.00 -21.01 33.27
N HIS A 653 35.89 -20.77 32.56
CA HIS A 653 34.72 -21.66 32.57
C HIS A 653 35.04 -22.99 31.89
N LEU A 654 35.69 -22.97 30.72
CA LEU A 654 36.15 -24.17 30.03
C LEU A 654 37.17 -24.97 30.85
N LEU A 655 38.09 -24.32 31.56
CA LEU A 655 39.04 -24.98 32.47
C LEU A 655 38.31 -25.75 33.59
N LYS A 656 37.24 -25.17 34.14
CA LYS A 656 36.41 -25.83 35.16
C LYS A 656 35.74 -27.08 34.59
N LEU A 657 35.07 -26.96 33.44
CA LEU A 657 34.40 -28.10 32.78
C LEU A 657 35.40 -29.20 32.38
N TYR A 658 36.56 -28.80 31.85
CA TYR A 658 37.59 -29.74 31.45
C TYR A 658 38.13 -30.55 32.63
N LYS A 659 38.42 -29.88 33.75
CA LYS A 659 38.87 -30.56 34.97
C LYS A 659 37.84 -31.57 35.47
N GLU A 660 36.55 -31.23 35.38
CA GLU A 660 35.45 -32.09 35.84
C GLU A 660 35.24 -33.31 34.93
N TYR A 661 35.17 -33.11 33.61
CA TYR A 661 34.74 -34.16 32.67
C TYR A 661 35.89 -34.91 31.99
N LYS A 662 37.13 -34.39 31.97
CA LYS A 662 38.27 -35.09 31.34
C LYS A 662 38.47 -36.53 31.84
N PRO A 663 38.39 -36.83 33.15
CA PRO A 663 38.51 -38.21 33.63
C PRO A 663 37.41 -39.16 33.12
N LYS A 664 36.29 -38.61 32.63
CA LYS A 664 35.13 -39.36 32.12
C LYS A 664 35.15 -39.53 30.59
N GLY A 665 36.24 -39.16 29.92
CA GLY A 665 36.36 -39.30 28.47
C GLY A 665 36.00 -38.05 27.66
N PHE A 666 36.07 -36.87 28.27
CA PHE A 666 35.94 -35.58 27.61
C PHE A 666 37.29 -35.01 27.16
N GLU A 667 37.33 -34.38 25.99
CA GLU A 667 38.51 -33.69 25.45
C GLU A 667 38.14 -32.33 24.84
N ILE A 668 39.06 -31.36 24.87
CA ILE A 668 38.91 -30.06 24.20
C ILE A 668 40.00 -29.91 23.14
N ILE A 669 39.62 -29.41 21.97
CA ILE A 669 40.56 -29.01 20.91
C ILE A 669 40.29 -27.54 20.58
N GLY A 670 41.21 -26.66 20.96
CA GLY A 670 41.19 -25.26 20.57
C GLY A 670 41.59 -25.08 19.11
N VAL A 671 40.73 -24.46 18.30
CA VAL A 671 40.99 -24.09 16.91
C VAL A 671 41.14 -22.57 16.84
N SER A 672 42.36 -22.08 16.63
CA SER A 672 42.70 -20.66 16.79
C SER A 672 42.81 -19.91 15.46
N ASP A 673 42.16 -18.75 15.35
CA ASP A 673 42.28 -17.80 14.21
C ASP A 673 43.46 -16.84 14.40
N ASP A 674 44.66 -17.42 14.50
CA ASP A 674 45.93 -16.72 14.69
C ASP A 674 46.97 -17.14 13.67
N ASP A 675 46.56 -17.64 12.50
CA ASP A 675 47.46 -18.13 11.43
C ASP A 675 48.53 -17.10 11.03
N ARG A 676 48.22 -15.80 11.15
CA ARG A 676 49.15 -14.69 10.85
C ARG A 676 50.07 -14.32 12.02
N ASN A 677 49.83 -14.83 13.22
CA ASN A 677 50.59 -14.50 14.43
C ASN A 677 50.66 -15.67 15.43
N GLU A 678 51.35 -16.73 15.03
CA GLU A 678 51.55 -17.94 15.86
C GLU A 678 52.17 -17.63 17.24
N ALA A 679 53.03 -16.60 17.32
CA ALA A 679 53.64 -16.18 18.59
C ALA A 679 52.60 -15.63 19.58
N ALA A 680 51.63 -14.84 19.11
CA ALA A 680 50.55 -14.33 19.95
C ALA A 680 49.64 -15.47 20.45
N TRP A 681 49.33 -16.44 19.59
CA TRP A 681 48.61 -17.66 19.97
C TRP A 681 49.31 -18.42 21.10
N LYS A 682 50.60 -18.75 20.93
CA LYS A 682 51.39 -19.45 21.97
C LYS A 682 51.42 -18.67 23.28
N LYS A 683 51.63 -17.36 23.22
CA LYS A 683 51.62 -16.48 24.39
C LYS A 683 50.26 -16.48 25.10
N ALA A 684 49.16 -16.42 24.35
CA ALA A 684 47.81 -16.43 24.91
C ALA A 684 47.48 -17.77 25.58
N VAL A 685 47.85 -18.90 24.96
CA VAL A 685 47.66 -20.24 25.54
C VAL A 685 48.34 -20.38 26.89
N VAL A 686 49.58 -19.90 27.01
CA VAL A 686 50.32 -19.90 28.28
C VAL A 686 49.66 -18.95 29.29
N LYS A 687 49.35 -17.71 28.85
CA LYS A 687 48.78 -16.67 29.72
C LYS A 687 47.45 -17.07 30.33
N ASP A 688 46.58 -17.75 29.59
CA ASP A 688 45.25 -18.15 30.06
C ASP A 688 45.23 -19.53 30.73
N GLY A 689 46.38 -20.22 30.80
CA GLY A 689 46.48 -21.54 31.43
C GLY A 689 45.78 -22.67 30.65
N ILE A 690 45.44 -22.43 29.38
CA ILE A 690 44.68 -23.37 28.53
C ILE A 690 45.58 -24.37 27.77
N GLY A 691 46.88 -24.39 28.05
CA GLY A 691 47.83 -25.38 27.50
C GLY A 691 47.59 -26.82 27.97
N VAL A 692 46.61 -27.04 28.84
CA VAL A 692 46.21 -28.36 29.37
C VAL A 692 45.45 -29.21 28.36
N TRP A 693 44.89 -28.62 27.30
CA TRP A 693 44.22 -29.31 26.21
C TRP A 693 44.92 -29.06 24.86
N LYS A 694 44.39 -29.66 23.79
CA LYS A 694 45.04 -29.62 22.46
C LYS A 694 44.70 -28.34 21.72
N HIS A 695 45.65 -27.81 20.95
CA HIS A 695 45.45 -26.59 20.16
C HIS A 695 46.00 -26.75 18.76
N VAL A 696 45.26 -26.27 17.76
CA VAL A 696 45.67 -26.18 16.36
C VAL A 696 45.30 -24.80 15.79
N LEU A 697 45.97 -24.37 14.72
CA LEU A 697 45.58 -23.20 13.95
C LEU A 697 44.43 -23.52 12.98
N ARG A 698 43.59 -22.53 12.71
CA ARG A 698 42.45 -22.59 11.78
C ARG A 698 42.89 -23.07 10.39
N GLY A 699 44.05 -22.63 9.89
CA GLY A 699 44.58 -23.00 8.58
C GLY A 699 44.25 -22.00 7.48
N LEU A 700 43.81 -20.79 7.83
CA LEU A 700 43.48 -19.73 6.87
C LEU A 700 44.76 -19.06 6.37
N LYS A 701 45.08 -19.27 5.09
CA LYS A 701 46.28 -18.68 4.48
C LYS A 701 45.91 -17.42 3.69
N PHE A 702 46.81 -16.46 3.65
CA PHE A 702 46.65 -15.24 2.85
C PHE A 702 47.82 -15.11 1.90
N ASN A 703 47.56 -15.35 0.61
CA ASN A 703 48.56 -15.41 -0.45
C ASN A 703 48.18 -14.41 -1.54
N ASN A 704 49.10 -13.54 -1.95
CA ASN A 704 48.93 -12.63 -3.09
C ASN A 704 47.65 -11.76 -3.06
N GLY A 705 47.18 -11.35 -1.88
CA GLY A 705 45.97 -10.53 -1.74
C GLY A 705 44.67 -11.32 -1.64
N GLU A 706 44.72 -12.65 -1.75
CA GLU A 706 43.56 -13.54 -1.65
C GLU A 706 43.68 -14.50 -0.45
N PHE A 707 42.52 -14.91 0.06
CA PHE A 707 42.43 -15.92 1.11
C PHE A 707 42.37 -17.31 0.50
N ASP A 708 43.34 -18.15 0.82
CA ASP A 708 43.31 -19.59 0.55
C ASP A 708 42.62 -20.28 1.72
N ARG A 709 41.43 -20.82 1.43
CA ARG A 709 40.56 -21.47 2.41
C ARG A 709 40.57 -23.00 2.31
N SER A 710 41.47 -23.58 1.51
CA SER A 710 41.52 -25.03 1.28
C SER A 710 41.76 -25.86 2.56
N GLU A 711 42.39 -25.26 3.58
CA GLU A 711 42.65 -25.87 4.89
C GLU A 711 41.88 -25.19 6.04
N ASP A 712 40.89 -24.34 5.73
CA ASP A 712 40.15 -23.55 6.70
C ASP A 712 39.16 -24.40 7.50
N LYS A 713 39.57 -24.74 8.73
CA LYS A 713 38.75 -25.51 9.67
C LYS A 713 37.49 -24.76 10.11
N SER A 714 37.52 -23.43 10.17
CA SER A 714 36.33 -22.65 10.53
C SER A 714 35.29 -22.70 9.42
N GLU A 715 35.71 -22.66 8.15
CA GLU A 715 34.78 -22.81 7.01
C GLU A 715 34.14 -24.20 6.97
N ALA A 716 34.91 -25.25 7.27
CA ALA A 716 34.41 -26.64 7.30
C ALA A 716 33.27 -26.88 8.33
N TYR A 717 33.15 -26.02 9.34
CA TYR A 717 32.12 -26.07 10.37
C TYR A 717 31.16 -24.85 10.34
N GLY A 718 31.23 -24.01 9.30
CA GLY A 718 30.37 -22.83 9.18
C GLY A 718 30.50 -21.86 10.35
N ILE A 719 31.75 -21.58 10.77
CA ILE A 719 32.04 -20.67 11.90
C ILE A 719 32.18 -19.23 11.37
N HIS A 720 31.23 -18.38 11.74
CA HIS A 720 31.18 -16.97 11.33
C HIS A 720 31.58 -15.99 12.44
N THR A 721 31.45 -16.41 13.70
CA THR A 721 31.71 -15.58 14.88
C THR A 721 32.49 -16.37 15.93
N LEU A 722 33.33 -15.66 16.68
CA LEU A 722 34.12 -16.23 17.77
C LEU A 722 33.66 -15.60 19.10
N PRO A 723 33.57 -16.37 20.20
CA PRO A 723 33.80 -17.81 20.27
C PRO A 723 32.63 -18.63 19.70
N THR A 724 32.93 -19.79 19.13
CA THR A 724 31.94 -20.83 18.81
C THR A 724 32.47 -22.18 19.26
N LYS A 725 31.61 -23.01 19.86
CA LYS A 725 31.99 -24.32 20.39
C LYS A 725 31.14 -25.41 19.77
N ILE A 726 31.75 -26.51 19.35
CA ILE A 726 31.08 -27.67 18.73
C ILE A 726 31.32 -28.91 19.58
N LEU A 727 30.25 -29.51 20.11
CA LEU A 727 30.32 -30.74 20.90
C LEU A 727 30.05 -31.96 20.01
N ILE A 728 30.99 -32.90 20.05
CA ILE A 728 31.01 -34.11 19.23
C ILE A 728 30.96 -35.33 20.15
N ASN A 729 30.14 -36.32 19.79
CA ASN A 729 30.02 -37.58 20.53
C ASN A 729 31.11 -38.60 20.14
N PRO A 730 31.24 -39.73 20.86
CA PRO A 730 32.24 -40.78 20.57
C PRO A 730 32.23 -41.34 19.14
N ASP A 731 31.08 -41.34 18.47
CA ASP A 731 30.94 -41.83 17.09
C ASP A 731 31.40 -40.79 16.05
N GLY A 732 31.68 -39.55 16.46
CA GLY A 732 32.04 -38.44 15.59
C GLY A 732 30.86 -37.61 15.10
N LYS A 733 29.67 -37.76 15.70
CA LYS A 733 28.47 -36.97 15.39
C LYS A 733 28.43 -35.69 16.22
N ILE A 734 28.12 -34.56 15.60
CA ILE A 734 27.88 -33.30 16.29
C ILE A 734 26.56 -33.39 17.05
N ILE A 735 26.61 -33.07 18.35
CA ILE A 735 25.47 -33.14 19.27
C ILE A 735 25.19 -31.81 19.99
N GLY A 736 26.02 -30.78 19.76
CA GLY A 736 25.83 -29.45 20.31
C GLY A 736 26.63 -28.39 19.55
N ARG A 737 26.09 -27.18 19.47
CA ARG A 737 26.75 -25.97 18.95
C ARG A 737 26.41 -24.81 19.88
N TYR A 738 27.43 -24.09 20.33
CA TYR A 738 27.29 -23.05 21.35
C TYR A 738 28.02 -21.76 20.95
N GLY A 739 27.44 -20.61 21.28
CA GLY A 739 27.94 -19.29 20.84
C GLY A 739 27.40 -18.92 19.45
N GLY A 740 28.29 -18.61 18.50
CA GLY A 740 27.92 -18.18 17.15
C GLY A 740 26.97 -19.12 16.40
N GLY A 741 25.71 -18.69 16.20
CA GLY A 741 24.67 -19.50 15.55
C GLY A 741 24.28 -20.76 16.34
N GLY A 742 24.48 -20.77 17.66
CA GLY A 742 24.22 -21.91 18.56
C GLY A 742 23.47 -21.52 19.83
N GLU A 743 23.37 -22.46 20.78
CA GLU A 743 22.83 -22.21 22.12
C GLU A 743 23.85 -21.49 23.02
N ASP A 744 23.45 -21.08 24.22
CA ASP A 744 24.34 -20.44 25.18
C ASP A 744 25.26 -21.43 25.94
N ASP A 745 26.27 -20.91 26.64
CA ASP A 745 27.17 -21.73 27.45
C ASP A 745 26.43 -22.46 28.60
N ALA A 746 25.29 -21.94 29.06
CA ALA A 746 24.46 -22.63 30.04
C ALA A 746 23.78 -23.89 29.48
N ALA A 747 23.37 -23.87 28.20
CA ALA A 747 22.89 -25.05 27.49
C ALA A 747 24.00 -26.09 27.31
N MET A 748 25.23 -25.64 27.03
CA MET A 748 26.41 -26.51 27.01
C MET A 748 26.62 -27.21 28.35
N ASP A 749 26.58 -26.46 29.45
CA ASP A 749 26.74 -27.00 30.80
C ASP A 749 25.68 -28.06 31.12
N ARG A 750 24.41 -27.78 30.80
CA ARG A 750 23.32 -28.75 30.96
C ARG A 750 23.56 -30.00 30.12
N LYS A 751 24.03 -29.84 28.88
CA LYS A 751 24.27 -30.96 27.97
C LYS A 751 25.41 -31.86 28.44
N LEU A 752 26.51 -31.25 28.90
CA LEU A 752 27.65 -32.00 29.46
C LEU A 752 27.26 -32.71 30.75
N ALA A 753 26.50 -32.06 31.63
CA ALA A 753 25.96 -32.72 32.83
C ALA A 753 25.08 -33.92 32.44
N GLU A 754 24.13 -33.77 31.51
CA GLU A 754 23.27 -34.86 31.02
C GLU A 754 24.09 -36.07 30.52
N ILE A 755 25.17 -35.82 29.78
CA ILE A 755 26.04 -36.85 29.21
C ILE A 755 26.81 -37.61 30.30
N PHE A 756 27.33 -36.90 31.31
CA PHE A 756 28.28 -37.43 32.30
C PHE A 756 27.70 -37.65 33.71
N SER A 757 26.39 -37.46 33.87
CA SER A 757 25.61 -37.83 35.07
C SER A 757 25.12 -39.28 35.03
N LYS A 758 25.26 -39.98 33.89
CA LYS A 758 25.11 -41.43 33.77
C LYS A 758 26.45 -42.11 34.04
#